data_AF-A0A8C1GYG4-F1
#
_entry.id   AF-A0A8C1GYG4-F1
#
_cell.length_a   1.000
_cell.length_b   1.000
_cell.length_c   1.000
_cell.angle_alpha   90.00
_cell.angle_beta   90.00
_cell.angle_gamma   90.00
#
_symmetry.space_group_name_H-M   'P 1'
#
loop_
_entity.id
_entity.type
_entity.pdbx_description
1 polymer ?
#
loop_
_entity_poly.entity_id
_entity_poly.type
_entity_poly.pdbx_seq_one_letter_code
_entity_poly.pdbx_strand_id
1 'polypeptide(L)'
;MPVCDICCEELPSEAEMRTHLLLSHMENVMACPFCSLSGVSYDELSFHISIAHIDKDCQDTKTTVADSGQENLNDWTAQRPSSTKTSNVNVKNMDKVSQASPQSPPQVNGMTSPITGTCLSQGISTSPKSSPPAVARASGAIKLVRTTPTSSNNATRERKDGRRKSKQKRLSSPLKEGCFSCPMCSLVCKDCFILQEHVELHLQDQDAAEGAGPEAGTSTEASSTSNGRSAVMDYECPMCSLSCPSSSSLQEHVELHLEYGSASATGHSSEDLTLARKLQEEEEQKWREAETRREAEDFKKLQKQFGLDNSGGYRKQMERTMERAVSRGQMVPAEFHRKKVEMLESLASGMDDGRSKTSGLVEALCRYYQKDASDCAHVWLCAETDHYSSSEGDKGWGCGYRNFQMLLSSLHRMEQYNLLPVSVPSIPRVQALIEEAWGQGADPQGASHFNHRLQGTRAWIGATEIYAVFTSLSVKARIVDFHKPTGPGDTHPRLFEWVKQYFSHSASRVARLPPKVVQTTLPPIYLQHQGHSRSIVGVEQKVNGNLCLLLFDPGCAPREMRRVLSQDTAATMVRRMRKFSGGLKHRQYQAVAVEGLLTPEEKRGRQPASHRTDRNLTVTPEEKSKREREREMAEGFSQSSGEAPEYKLVPLRGFSLISGIHSPEVVDQIQNFEIKDSDVFVITYPKSGTIWLQQILSLIEVKGDVTATINQLNSERVPWIELLDSRKQFVSAPSPRICVSHLPYKFMPVGLKQKKGKVIYVARNPKDVLVSYYHFHKYANMLETPKDFDTFFEKFMEGNVFGNCWFEHVKSWFSHKDEMNFLYITYEDMIKDLRSVVERITSFLARNLTSQQLNDVIEHSTFKNMKNNPQANYQQIPVILLNHQLGSFLRKGTVGDWKNYFTVAQNERFDRVYQQKMKDVPLSFIWDMNDLITP
;
A
#
# COMPACT_ATOMS: atom_id res chain seq x y z
N MET A 1 -41.64 -5.07 25.25
CA MET A 1 -40.89 -6.36 25.33
C MET A 1 -39.52 -6.14 24.67
N PRO A 2 -38.53 -7.07 24.60
CA PRO A 2 -37.37 -6.83 23.73
C PRO A 2 -37.85 -6.67 22.27
N VAL A 3 -37.33 -5.67 21.57
CA VAL A 3 -37.76 -5.28 20.22
C VAL A 3 -36.65 -5.60 19.24
N CYS A 4 -36.97 -6.11 18.05
CA CYS A 4 -35.95 -6.42 17.05
C CYS A 4 -35.45 -5.14 16.37
N ASP A 5 -34.19 -4.79 16.54
CA ASP A 5 -33.57 -3.58 15.96
C ASP A 5 -33.55 -3.55 14.41
N ILE A 6 -33.91 -4.66 13.74
CA ILE A 6 -33.90 -4.79 12.26
C ILE A 6 -35.29 -4.59 11.64
N CYS A 7 -36.37 -5.00 12.32
CA CYS A 7 -37.75 -4.95 11.80
C CYS A 7 -38.78 -4.33 12.76
N CYS A 8 -38.36 -3.90 13.95
CA CYS A 8 -39.17 -3.30 15.00
C CYS A 8 -40.31 -4.18 15.57
N GLU A 9 -40.27 -5.49 15.36
CA GLU A 9 -41.22 -6.44 15.98
C GLU A 9 -40.91 -6.61 17.49
N GLU A 10 -41.93 -6.50 18.35
CA GLU A 10 -41.80 -6.76 19.79
C GLU A 10 -41.98 -8.27 20.10
N LEU A 11 -41.00 -8.90 20.77
CA LEU A 11 -41.00 -10.33 21.03
C LEU A 11 -41.02 -10.65 22.53
N PRO A 12 -41.75 -11.67 23.02
CA PRO A 12 -42.01 -11.82 24.46
C PRO A 12 -40.75 -12.04 25.32
N SER A 13 -39.71 -12.70 24.78
CA SER A 13 -38.50 -13.04 25.52
C SER A 13 -37.19 -12.87 24.75
N GLU A 14 -36.08 -12.80 25.49
CA GLU A 14 -34.72 -12.80 24.95
C GLU A 14 -34.33 -14.11 24.24
N ALA A 15 -35.04 -15.22 24.52
CA ALA A 15 -34.85 -16.49 23.83
C ALA A 15 -35.48 -16.44 22.43
N GLU A 16 -36.73 -15.98 22.37
CA GLU A 16 -37.45 -15.78 21.10
C GLU A 16 -36.79 -14.69 20.24
N MET A 17 -36.20 -13.65 20.85
CA MET A 17 -35.37 -12.67 20.13
C MET A 17 -34.21 -13.35 19.38
N ARG A 18 -33.47 -14.26 20.03
CA ARG A 18 -32.36 -15.00 19.39
C ARG A 18 -32.87 -15.93 18.29
N THR A 19 -34.02 -16.59 18.48
CA THR A 19 -34.63 -17.45 17.47
C THR A 19 -35.19 -16.66 16.28
N HIS A 20 -35.81 -15.51 16.51
CA HIS A 20 -36.28 -14.60 15.46
C HIS A 20 -35.11 -14.02 14.65
N LEU A 21 -34.00 -13.63 15.29
CA LEU A 21 -32.79 -13.18 14.60
C LEU A 21 -32.22 -14.30 13.70
N LEU A 22 -32.19 -15.55 14.19
CA LEU A 22 -31.75 -16.71 13.42
C LEU A 22 -32.67 -17.08 12.24
N LEU A 23 -33.99 -17.09 12.44
CA LEU A 23 -34.96 -17.57 11.44
C LEU A 23 -35.43 -16.49 10.46
N SER A 24 -35.47 -15.22 10.87
CA SER A 24 -36.04 -14.13 10.05
C SER A 24 -34.98 -13.27 9.37
N HIS A 25 -33.74 -13.26 9.88
CA HIS A 25 -32.66 -12.38 9.40
C HIS A 25 -31.36 -13.12 9.02
N MET A 26 -31.31 -14.45 9.16
CA MET A 26 -30.06 -15.22 8.98
C MET A 26 -30.07 -16.31 7.89
N GLU A 27 -31.11 -16.39 7.04
CA GLU A 27 -31.02 -17.08 5.74
C GLU A 27 -30.78 -16.09 4.58
N ASN A 28 -29.51 -15.71 4.41
CA ASN A 28 -28.91 -15.04 3.24
C ASN A 28 -29.49 -13.69 2.75
N VAL A 29 -28.58 -12.75 2.47
CA VAL A 29 -28.86 -11.44 1.85
C VAL A 29 -29.55 -10.43 2.79
N MET A 30 -28.88 -10.10 3.91
CA MET A 30 -29.15 -8.82 4.60
C MET A 30 -29.01 -7.66 3.60
N ALA A 31 -30.02 -6.79 3.53
CA ALA A 31 -30.11 -5.71 2.55
C ALA A 31 -30.54 -4.39 3.20
N CYS A 32 -30.14 -3.26 2.60
CA CYS A 32 -30.55 -1.94 3.07
C CYS A 32 -32.02 -1.70 2.70
N PRO A 33 -32.91 -1.37 3.65
CA PRO A 33 -34.32 -1.08 3.34
C PRO A 33 -34.51 0.21 2.54
N PHE A 34 -33.43 0.99 2.32
CA PHE A 34 -33.44 2.29 1.65
C PHE A 34 -32.67 2.32 0.31
N CYS A 35 -31.91 1.27 -0.05
CA CYS A 35 -31.25 1.15 -1.37
C CYS A 35 -30.82 -0.29 -1.70
N SER A 36 -30.41 -0.54 -2.94
CA SER A 36 -30.02 -1.87 -3.45
C SER A 36 -28.72 -2.46 -2.89
N LEU A 37 -28.20 -1.99 -1.74
CA LEU A 37 -27.03 -2.60 -1.09
C LEU A 37 -27.46 -3.88 -0.37
N SER A 38 -26.78 -4.99 -0.62
CA SER A 38 -27.09 -6.27 0.03
C SER A 38 -25.89 -7.22 0.09
N GLY A 39 -25.90 -8.16 1.05
CA GLY A 39 -24.83 -9.14 1.25
C GLY A 39 -23.64 -8.63 2.05
N VAL A 40 -23.81 -7.53 2.78
CA VAL A 40 -22.83 -6.94 3.72
C VAL A 40 -23.08 -7.42 5.15
N SER A 41 -22.09 -7.30 6.04
CA SER A 41 -22.26 -7.63 7.46
C SER A 41 -23.18 -6.62 8.19
N TYR A 42 -23.68 -6.99 9.37
CA TYR A 42 -24.56 -6.13 10.18
C TYR A 42 -23.92 -4.78 10.53
N ASP A 43 -22.65 -4.78 10.94
CA ASP A 43 -21.92 -3.56 11.29
C ASP A 43 -21.70 -2.65 10.06
N GLU A 44 -21.40 -3.23 8.90
CA GLU A 44 -21.28 -2.50 7.63
C GLU A 44 -22.63 -1.95 7.15
N LEU A 45 -23.73 -2.70 7.35
CA LEU A 45 -25.07 -2.27 6.99
C LEU A 45 -25.56 -1.13 7.90
N SER A 46 -25.33 -1.24 9.21
CA SER A 46 -25.64 -0.22 10.20
C SER A 46 -24.80 1.06 9.98
N PHE A 47 -23.50 0.90 9.67
CA PHE A 47 -22.64 2.01 9.26
C PHE A 47 -23.11 2.63 7.93
N HIS A 48 -23.51 1.82 6.95
CA HIS A 48 -24.06 2.31 5.69
C HIS A 48 -25.34 3.13 5.91
N ILE A 49 -26.30 2.62 6.68
CA ILE A 49 -27.58 3.31 6.95
C ILE A 49 -27.32 4.64 7.67
N SER A 50 -26.54 4.61 8.76
CA SER A 50 -26.22 5.79 9.57
C SER A 50 -25.34 6.85 8.88
N ILE A 51 -24.74 6.55 7.72
CA ILE A 51 -23.93 7.49 6.93
C ILE A 51 -24.59 7.89 5.60
N ALA A 52 -25.38 7.01 4.97
CA ALA A 52 -25.98 7.25 3.66
C ALA A 52 -27.45 7.73 3.72
N HIS A 53 -28.18 7.42 4.81
CA HIS A 53 -29.63 7.63 4.92
C HIS A 53 -30.04 8.55 6.10
N ILE A 54 -29.12 9.45 6.50
CA ILE A 54 -29.16 10.32 7.70
C ILE A 54 -30.48 11.08 7.97
N ASP A 55 -31.25 11.45 6.93
CA ASP A 55 -32.45 12.31 7.06
C ASP A 55 -33.78 11.54 6.83
N LYS A 56 -34.01 10.41 7.50
CA LYS A 56 -35.33 9.73 7.49
C LYS A 56 -35.97 9.35 8.83
N ASP A 57 -35.23 9.31 9.94
CA ASP A 57 -35.80 9.00 11.26
C ASP A 57 -36.44 10.22 11.96
N CYS A 58 -37.44 10.83 11.32
CA CYS A 58 -38.32 11.82 11.96
C CYS A 58 -39.64 12.05 11.21
N GLN A 59 -40.34 10.99 10.79
CA GLN A 59 -41.74 11.13 10.36
C GLN A 59 -42.61 9.86 10.47
N ASP A 60 -42.86 9.37 11.70
CA ASP A 60 -44.20 8.87 12.01
C ASP A 60 -44.53 8.87 13.51
N THR A 61 -45.35 9.83 13.94
CA THR A 61 -46.26 9.73 15.11
C THR A 61 -47.20 10.92 15.12
N LYS A 62 -48.46 10.70 14.71
CA LYS A 62 -49.59 11.54 15.11
C LYS A 62 -49.90 11.21 16.60
N THR A 63 -50.47 12.06 17.44
CA THR A 63 -51.36 13.22 17.19
C THR A 63 -51.36 14.12 18.43
N THR A 64 -51.70 15.41 18.31
CA THR A 64 -52.86 15.98 19.04
C THR A 64 -53.24 17.37 18.52
N VAL A 65 -54.51 17.72 18.71
CA VAL A 65 -55.21 18.87 18.10
C VAL A 65 -54.95 20.18 18.84
N ALA A 66 -54.75 21.27 18.09
CA ALA A 66 -55.19 22.63 18.43
C ALA A 66 -55.58 23.35 17.12
N ASP A 67 -56.53 24.29 17.19
CA ASP A 67 -57.31 24.78 16.04
C ASP A 67 -57.06 26.28 15.72
N SER A 68 -57.67 26.74 14.61
CA SER A 68 -57.87 28.11 14.11
C SER A 68 -56.87 28.64 13.05
N GLY A 69 -57.41 29.34 12.04
CA GLY A 69 -56.64 30.13 11.08
C GLY A 69 -56.72 29.72 9.60
N GLN A 70 -57.92 29.54 9.03
CA GLN A 70 -58.07 29.62 7.57
C GLN A 70 -57.87 31.07 7.12
N GLU A 71 -57.09 31.32 6.06
CA GLU A 71 -57.63 32.14 4.97
C GLU A 71 -57.01 31.85 3.59
N ASN A 72 -57.91 31.98 2.62
CA ASN A 72 -57.84 31.98 1.17
C ASN A 72 -56.76 32.91 0.55
N LEU A 73 -56.48 32.91 -0.77
CA LEU A 73 -56.65 31.95 -1.89
C LEU A 73 -56.07 32.63 -3.16
N ASN A 74 -55.53 31.84 -4.10
CA ASN A 74 -55.35 32.16 -5.53
C ASN A 74 -54.39 33.27 -6.05
N ASP A 75 -53.69 32.86 -7.11
CA ASP A 75 -53.58 33.49 -8.44
C ASP A 75 -52.50 34.53 -8.87
N TRP A 76 -51.74 34.04 -9.87
CA TRP A 76 -51.44 34.63 -11.20
C TRP A 76 -50.20 35.51 -11.45
N THR A 77 -49.28 34.87 -12.19
CA THR A 77 -48.63 35.34 -13.42
C THR A 77 -47.99 36.74 -13.47
N ALA A 78 -46.67 36.73 -13.32
CA ALA A 78 -45.71 37.21 -14.32
C ALA A 78 -46.11 38.38 -15.26
N GLN A 79 -45.42 39.52 -15.10
CA GLN A 79 -45.09 40.43 -16.20
C GLN A 79 -43.61 40.87 -16.15
N ARG A 80 -42.98 40.97 -17.33
CA ARG A 80 -41.75 41.73 -17.58
C ARG A 80 -42.10 42.87 -18.53
N PRO A 81 -41.57 44.08 -18.29
CA PRO A 81 -40.64 44.70 -19.26
C PRO A 81 -39.33 45.11 -18.54
N SER A 82 -38.10 45.15 -19.07
CA SER A 82 -37.47 45.21 -20.40
C SER A 82 -36.77 46.56 -20.69
N SER A 83 -35.48 46.48 -21.05
CA SER A 83 -34.64 47.46 -21.78
C SER A 83 -34.45 48.91 -21.27
N THR A 84 -33.21 49.25 -20.93
CA THR A 84 -32.25 50.06 -21.75
C THR A 84 -30.82 49.81 -21.20
N LYS A 85 -29.78 49.52 -22.00
CA LYS A 85 -28.97 50.42 -22.89
C LYS A 85 -28.34 51.62 -22.15
N THR A 86 -27.07 52.02 -22.32
CA THR A 86 -25.81 51.46 -22.90
C THR A 86 -24.73 52.55 -22.77
N SER A 87 -23.49 52.25 -22.37
CA SER A 87 -22.31 53.09 -22.72
C SER A 87 -20.97 52.41 -22.41
N ASN A 88 -20.01 52.51 -23.35
CA ASN A 88 -18.61 52.12 -23.16
C ASN A 88 -17.79 53.27 -22.54
N VAL A 89 -16.60 52.97 -21.99
CA VAL A 89 -15.28 53.39 -22.53
C VAL A 89 -14.12 53.02 -21.57
N ASN A 90 -12.95 52.67 -22.13
CA ASN A 90 -11.68 52.42 -21.43
C ASN A 90 -11.09 53.68 -20.78
N VAL A 91 -10.15 53.54 -19.83
CA VAL A 91 -8.78 54.07 -19.99
C VAL A 91 -7.76 53.52 -18.98
N LYS A 92 -6.51 53.49 -19.45
CA LYS A 92 -5.26 52.91 -18.95
C LYS A 92 -4.74 53.46 -17.61
N ASN A 93 -4.24 52.56 -16.76
CA ASN A 93 -2.81 52.39 -16.38
C ASN A 93 -1.95 53.63 -16.00
N MET A 94 -1.30 53.64 -14.81
CA MET A 94 0.19 53.61 -14.64
C MET A 94 0.75 53.82 -13.21
N ASP A 95 1.83 53.07 -12.90
CA ASP A 95 3.08 53.36 -12.16
C ASP A 95 3.19 54.03 -10.75
N LYS A 96 3.64 53.19 -9.80
CA LYS A 96 4.96 53.22 -9.07
C LYS A 96 5.28 54.05 -7.80
N VAL A 97 6.09 53.37 -6.96
CA VAL A 97 7.22 53.81 -6.10
C VAL A 97 6.90 54.33 -4.68
N SER A 98 7.86 54.08 -3.76
CA SER A 98 7.72 54.04 -2.30
C SER A 98 8.91 54.69 -1.58
N GLN A 99 8.77 55.08 -0.30
CA GLN A 99 9.91 55.28 0.62
C GLN A 99 9.56 55.40 2.14
N ALA A 100 10.45 54.79 2.96
CA ALA A 100 10.98 55.24 4.27
C ALA A 100 10.14 55.34 5.59
N SER A 101 10.88 55.29 6.71
CA SER A 101 10.50 55.24 8.15
C SER A 101 10.79 56.62 8.85
N PRO A 102 11.04 56.86 10.19
CA PRO A 102 11.21 55.97 11.39
C PRO A 102 10.72 56.45 12.82
N GLN A 103 10.73 55.52 13.80
CA GLN A 103 11.18 55.59 15.24
C GLN A 103 10.67 56.58 16.35
N SER A 104 10.17 55.98 17.47
CA SER A 104 10.59 56.14 18.92
C SER A 104 9.81 57.09 19.92
N PRO A 105 10.16 57.21 21.26
CA PRO A 105 9.32 56.84 22.44
C PRO A 105 9.21 57.99 23.52
N PRO A 106 9.22 57.89 24.90
CA PRO A 106 9.05 56.81 25.94
C PRO A 106 8.16 57.23 27.20
N GLN A 107 8.47 56.73 28.43
CA GLN A 107 8.16 57.25 29.83
C GLN A 107 6.84 56.84 30.60
N VAL A 108 6.74 56.67 31.95
CA VAL A 108 7.68 56.41 33.12
C VAL A 108 6.93 56.04 34.47
N ASN A 109 7.65 55.60 35.55
CA ASN A 109 7.28 55.39 37.01
C ASN A 109 6.43 54.16 37.46
N GLY A 110 6.54 53.60 38.71
CA GLY A 110 7.61 53.66 39.74
C GLY A 110 7.23 53.34 41.23
N MET A 111 7.99 52.44 41.93
CA MET A 111 8.20 52.28 43.42
C MET A 111 7.01 51.89 44.37
N THR A 112 7.11 51.34 45.63
CA THR A 112 8.12 50.63 46.51
C THR A 112 7.49 50.01 47.81
N SER A 113 7.93 48.81 48.26
CA SER A 113 8.41 48.37 49.63
C SER A 113 7.65 48.69 50.98
N PRO A 114 8.01 48.17 52.22
CA PRO A 114 8.61 46.89 52.72
C PRO A 114 8.11 46.32 54.12
N ILE A 115 8.86 45.35 54.71
CA ILE A 115 9.16 44.94 56.13
C ILE A 115 8.31 43.98 57.06
N THR A 116 9.01 42.95 57.61
CA THR A 116 8.99 42.28 58.97
C THR A 116 7.87 41.36 59.52
N GLY A 117 8.31 40.31 60.27
CA GLY A 117 7.54 39.45 61.20
C GLY A 117 8.33 38.17 61.61
N THR A 118 8.22 37.67 62.86
CA THR A 118 9.18 36.67 63.45
C THR A 118 8.59 35.70 64.50
N CYS A 119 9.32 34.58 64.79
CA CYS A 119 9.24 33.71 66.01
C CYS A 119 8.03 32.74 66.15
N LEU A 120 8.04 31.65 66.95
CA LEU A 120 9.06 30.71 67.51
C LEU A 120 8.33 29.50 68.19
N SER A 121 8.94 28.30 68.29
CA SER A 121 8.90 27.37 69.47
C SER A 121 9.45 25.95 69.16
N GLN A 122 9.54 25.06 70.17
CA GLN A 122 10.32 23.79 70.22
C GLN A 122 9.43 22.56 70.59
N GLY A 123 9.94 21.30 70.54
CA GLY A 123 9.05 20.12 70.79
C GLY A 123 9.55 18.69 71.09
N ILE A 124 10.84 18.36 71.23
CA ILE A 124 11.34 17.09 71.87
C ILE A 124 11.00 15.74 71.15
N SER A 125 11.52 14.60 71.65
CA SER A 125 11.77 13.32 70.96
C SER A 125 11.13 12.08 71.63
N THR A 126 11.13 10.92 70.94
CA THR A 126 11.58 9.59 71.49
C THR A 126 11.57 8.44 70.44
N SER A 127 12.27 7.34 70.75
CA SER A 127 12.25 6.00 70.11
C SER A 127 12.73 4.97 71.16
N PRO A 128 12.57 3.61 71.06
CA PRO A 128 13.29 2.78 70.06
C PRO A 128 12.72 1.34 69.73
N LYS A 129 13.41 0.56 68.85
CA LYS A 129 13.62 -0.94 68.77
C LYS A 129 12.40 -1.90 68.90
N SER A 130 12.24 -2.97 68.10
CA SER A 130 13.11 -4.19 68.00
C SER A 130 12.64 -5.21 66.91
N SER A 131 13.26 -6.41 66.79
CA SER A 131 13.08 -7.44 65.71
C SER A 131 13.81 -8.78 66.04
N PRO A 132 13.80 -9.86 65.22
CA PRO A 132 12.86 -10.41 64.23
C PRO A 132 12.23 -11.77 64.69
N PRO A 133 12.69 -13.06 64.46
CA PRO A 133 13.48 -13.76 63.41
C PRO A 133 12.94 -15.14 62.86
N ALA A 134 13.03 -15.38 61.53
CA ALA A 134 13.20 -16.71 60.85
C ALA A 134 12.05 -17.78 60.98
N VAL A 135 12.02 -18.99 60.33
CA VAL A 135 13.04 -19.96 59.85
C VAL A 135 12.59 -20.84 58.64
N ALA A 136 13.52 -21.14 57.70
CA ALA A 136 13.61 -22.30 56.75
C ALA A 136 12.61 -22.51 55.56
N ARG A 137 12.91 -23.33 54.52
CA ARG A 137 14.15 -23.57 53.69
C ARG A 137 13.84 -24.50 52.48
N ALA A 138 14.71 -24.47 51.45
CA ALA A 138 15.07 -25.57 50.51
C ALA A 138 14.14 -26.04 49.34
N SER A 139 14.34 -25.41 48.17
CA SER A 139 14.91 -26.00 46.92
C SER A 139 14.48 -27.35 46.29
N GLY A 140 13.83 -27.29 45.11
CA GLY A 140 14.07 -28.13 43.91
C GLY A 140 13.56 -29.60 43.86
N ALA A 141 13.52 -30.32 42.73
CA ALA A 141 13.54 -29.95 41.29
C ALA A 141 13.19 -31.19 40.38
N ILE A 142 12.99 -30.97 39.06
CA ILE A 142 13.15 -31.94 37.92
C ILE A 142 12.01 -32.95 37.56
N LYS A 143 11.69 -32.98 36.24
CA LYS A 143 11.05 -34.00 35.33
C LYS A 143 9.60 -34.53 35.51
N LEU A 144 8.76 -34.20 34.52
CA LEU A 144 8.29 -35.07 33.39
C LEU A 144 7.66 -36.46 33.69
N VAL A 145 6.42 -36.72 33.24
CA VAL A 145 6.03 -37.82 32.28
C VAL A 145 4.51 -37.92 32.00
N ARG A 146 4.21 -37.97 30.70
CA ARG A 146 3.07 -38.53 29.91
C ARG A 146 2.17 -39.62 30.54
N THR A 147 0.86 -39.59 30.26
CA THR A 147 0.02 -40.79 29.95
C THR A 147 -1.33 -40.42 29.29
N THR A 148 -2.00 -41.42 28.69
CA THR A 148 -3.23 -41.29 27.87
C THR A 148 -4.37 -42.24 28.38
N PRO A 149 -5.23 -42.88 27.56
CA PRO A 149 -6.63 -42.47 27.32
C PRO A 149 -7.68 -43.55 27.70
N THR A 150 -8.98 -43.35 27.41
CA THR A 150 -9.89 -44.30 26.68
C THR A 150 -11.39 -43.87 26.67
N SER A 151 -12.21 -44.52 25.83
CA SER A 151 -13.67 -44.38 25.62
C SER A 151 -14.50 -45.27 26.59
N SER A 152 -15.84 -45.43 26.63
CA SER A 152 -17.03 -45.16 25.77
C SER A 152 -18.33 -45.18 26.67
N ASN A 153 -19.63 -45.26 26.32
CA ASN A 153 -20.41 -45.43 25.06
C ASN A 153 -21.93 -45.09 25.25
N ASN A 154 -22.74 -45.24 24.17
CA ASN A 154 -24.16 -45.68 24.10
C ASN A 154 -25.38 -44.84 24.58
N ALA A 155 -26.23 -44.44 23.60
CA ALA A 155 -27.64 -44.88 23.35
C ALA A 155 -28.79 -44.64 24.40
N THR A 156 -30.10 -44.54 24.08
CA THR A 156 -30.95 -44.33 22.85
C THR A 156 -32.42 -44.06 23.27
N ARG A 157 -33.29 -43.50 22.39
CA ARG A 157 -34.74 -43.84 22.30
C ARG A 157 -35.41 -43.37 20.99
N GLU A 158 -36.57 -43.96 20.64
CA GLU A 158 -37.22 -43.91 19.30
C GLU A 158 -38.71 -43.39 19.30
N ARG A 159 -39.33 -43.34 18.09
CA ARG A 159 -40.76 -43.62 17.69
C ARG A 159 -41.75 -42.44 17.45
N LYS A 160 -42.66 -42.46 16.45
CA LYS A 160 -42.82 -43.28 15.19
C LYS A 160 -43.91 -42.73 14.21
N ASP A 161 -43.81 -43.11 12.92
CA ASP A 161 -44.87 -43.26 11.86
C ASP A 161 -45.68 -42.05 11.30
N GLY A 162 -46.21 -42.15 10.05
CA GLY A 162 -46.91 -41.04 9.34
C GLY A 162 -47.77 -41.38 8.08
N ARG A 163 -47.15 -41.68 6.90
CA ARG A 163 -47.72 -42.39 5.71
C ARG A 163 -48.59 -41.67 4.62
N ARG A 164 -48.00 -41.50 3.40
CA ARG A 164 -48.52 -41.74 1.99
C ARG A 164 -49.29 -40.69 1.10
N LYS A 165 -48.83 -40.66 -0.18
CA LYS A 165 -49.56 -40.72 -1.50
C LYS A 165 -49.91 -39.48 -2.37
N SER A 166 -48.93 -39.02 -3.17
CA SER A 166 -48.88 -38.98 -4.66
C SER A 166 -50.07 -38.51 -5.55
N LYS A 167 -49.78 -37.60 -6.51
CA LYS A 167 -50.11 -37.76 -7.95
C LYS A 167 -49.27 -36.88 -8.92
N GLN A 168 -49.34 -37.24 -10.20
CA GLN A 168 -48.63 -36.79 -11.44
C GLN A 168 -49.02 -35.36 -11.92
N LYS A 169 -48.40 -34.70 -12.94
CA LYS A 169 -47.08 -34.76 -13.66
C LYS A 169 -47.14 -33.80 -14.88
N ARG A 170 -46.23 -32.80 -15.04
CA ARG A 170 -45.62 -32.37 -16.34
C ARG A 170 -44.64 -31.17 -16.27
N LEU A 171 -43.46 -31.37 -16.87
CA LEU A 171 -42.69 -30.46 -17.75
C LEU A 171 -42.48 -28.98 -17.39
N SER A 172 -41.32 -28.65 -16.79
CA SER A 172 -40.25 -27.83 -17.44
C SER A 172 -39.00 -27.78 -16.56
N SER A 173 -37.80 -27.99 -17.12
CA SER A 173 -36.50 -27.70 -16.47
C SER A 173 -36.11 -26.22 -16.68
N PRO A 174 -35.21 -25.63 -15.85
CA PRO A 174 -33.76 -25.85 -15.98
C PRO A 174 -33.08 -26.43 -14.72
N LEU A 175 -31.79 -26.74 -14.86
CA LEU A 175 -30.89 -27.19 -13.78
C LEU A 175 -30.34 -26.01 -12.95
N LYS A 176 -29.78 -26.32 -11.78
CA LYS A 176 -28.83 -25.51 -11.01
C LYS A 176 -27.75 -26.41 -10.41
N GLU A 177 -26.54 -25.89 -10.25
CA GLU A 177 -25.33 -26.63 -9.87
C GLU A 177 -25.24 -26.93 -8.35
N GLY A 178 -24.22 -27.71 -7.96
CA GLY A 178 -23.70 -27.71 -6.57
C GLY A 178 -23.85 -29.00 -5.75
N CYS A 179 -24.15 -30.15 -6.37
CA CYS A 179 -24.26 -31.44 -5.67
C CYS A 179 -23.59 -32.57 -6.47
N PHE A 180 -22.70 -33.32 -5.83
CA PHE A 180 -22.02 -34.50 -6.37
C PHE A 180 -22.59 -35.78 -5.74
N SER A 181 -22.89 -36.81 -6.54
CA SER A 181 -23.44 -38.08 -6.05
C SER A 181 -22.37 -39.15 -5.96
N CYS A 182 -22.42 -39.99 -4.91
CA CYS A 182 -21.54 -41.14 -4.79
C CYS A 182 -21.91 -42.22 -5.84
N PRO A 183 -20.93 -42.81 -6.55
CA PRO A 183 -21.19 -43.93 -7.46
C PRO A 183 -21.45 -45.24 -6.70
N MET A 184 -20.92 -45.39 -5.47
CA MET A 184 -21.00 -46.61 -4.66
C MET A 184 -22.28 -46.69 -3.81
N CYS A 185 -22.92 -45.55 -3.50
CA CYS A 185 -24.09 -45.50 -2.62
C CYS A 185 -24.97 -44.27 -2.90
N SER A 186 -26.15 -44.19 -2.27
CA SER A 186 -27.10 -43.07 -2.48
C SER A 186 -26.75 -41.75 -1.75
N LEU A 187 -25.50 -41.54 -1.30
CA LEU A 187 -25.08 -40.29 -0.68
C LEU A 187 -24.88 -39.19 -1.74
N VAL A 188 -25.29 -37.97 -1.41
CA VAL A 188 -25.10 -36.78 -2.26
C VAL A 188 -24.44 -35.68 -1.42
N CYS A 189 -23.20 -35.32 -1.79
CA CYS A 189 -22.37 -34.33 -1.13
C CYS A 189 -22.48 -32.97 -1.83
N LYS A 190 -22.38 -31.87 -1.08
CA LYS A 190 -22.32 -30.50 -1.63
C LYS A 190 -20.90 -30.02 -1.95
N ASP A 191 -19.92 -30.87 -1.68
CA ASP A 191 -18.49 -30.60 -1.77
C ASP A 191 -17.80 -31.86 -2.35
N CYS A 192 -16.82 -31.65 -3.21
CA CYS A 192 -16.13 -32.73 -3.93
C CYS A 192 -15.08 -33.45 -3.09
N PHE A 193 -14.43 -32.78 -2.13
CA PHE A 193 -13.46 -33.41 -1.22
C PHE A 193 -14.16 -34.34 -0.24
N ILE A 194 -15.32 -33.92 0.28
CA ILE A 194 -16.19 -34.78 1.11
C ILE A 194 -16.73 -35.98 0.33
N LEU A 195 -16.95 -35.85 -0.98
CA LEU A 195 -17.25 -37.01 -1.82
C LEU A 195 -16.04 -37.92 -2.02
N GLN A 196 -14.85 -37.36 -2.30
CA GLN A 196 -13.63 -38.15 -2.49
C GLN A 196 -13.30 -38.99 -1.24
N GLU A 197 -13.26 -38.36 -0.06
CA GLU A 197 -13.03 -39.05 1.22
C GLU A 197 -14.08 -40.16 1.45
N HIS A 198 -15.34 -39.92 1.09
CA HIS A 198 -16.39 -40.94 1.18
C HIS A 198 -16.22 -42.10 0.19
N VAL A 199 -15.75 -41.84 -1.03
CA VAL A 199 -15.50 -42.90 -2.04
C VAL A 199 -14.25 -43.71 -1.67
N GLU A 200 -13.19 -43.05 -1.19
CA GLU A 200 -11.99 -43.71 -0.67
C GLU A 200 -12.31 -44.64 0.51
N LEU A 201 -13.26 -44.27 1.38
CA LEU A 201 -13.77 -45.16 2.43
C LEU A 201 -14.49 -46.41 1.88
N HIS A 202 -15.27 -46.32 0.79
CA HIS A 202 -15.88 -47.53 0.16
C HIS A 202 -14.84 -48.48 -0.42
N LEU A 203 -13.73 -47.94 -0.94
CA LEU A 203 -12.63 -48.75 -1.49
C LEU A 203 -11.84 -49.41 -0.34
N GLN A 204 -11.55 -48.66 0.73
CA GLN A 204 -10.87 -49.19 1.92
C GLN A 204 -11.71 -50.24 2.66
N ASP A 205 -13.05 -50.10 2.73
CA ASP A 205 -13.95 -51.13 3.29
C ASP A 205 -14.05 -52.37 2.38
N GLN A 206 -13.75 -52.27 1.07
CA GLN A 206 -13.65 -53.43 0.17
C GLN A 206 -12.31 -54.17 0.35
N ASP A 207 -11.19 -53.46 0.42
CA ASP A 207 -9.88 -54.07 0.73
C ASP A 207 -9.86 -54.71 2.15
N ALA A 208 -10.61 -54.15 3.10
CA ALA A 208 -10.77 -54.72 4.43
C ALA A 208 -11.63 -56.01 4.47
N ALA A 209 -12.43 -56.28 3.43
CA ALA A 209 -13.38 -57.40 3.42
C ALA A 209 -12.76 -58.77 3.07
N GLU A 210 -11.60 -58.80 2.41
CA GLU A 210 -10.84 -60.05 2.17
C GLU A 210 -9.76 -60.31 3.25
N GLY A 211 -9.70 -59.47 4.30
CA GLY A 211 -8.60 -59.40 5.28
C GLY A 211 -8.70 -60.25 6.57
N ALA A 212 -9.62 -61.21 6.69
CA ALA A 212 -9.72 -62.10 7.87
C ALA A 212 -10.46 -63.42 7.54
N GLY A 213 -10.06 -64.62 7.97
CA GLY A 213 -8.97 -65.10 8.84
C GLY A 213 -8.88 -66.65 8.69
N PRO A 214 -8.51 -67.48 9.70
CA PRO A 214 -8.24 -67.21 11.11
C PRO A 214 -6.84 -67.68 11.59
N GLU A 215 -6.59 -67.63 12.91
CA GLU A 215 -5.29 -67.93 13.54
C GLU A 215 -5.10 -69.38 14.07
N ALA A 216 -3.83 -69.68 14.40
CA ALA A 216 -3.33 -70.66 15.38
C ALA A 216 -3.33 -72.18 15.05
N GLY A 217 -2.13 -72.78 15.00
CA GLY A 217 -1.93 -74.24 14.88
C GLY A 217 -0.45 -74.65 14.75
N THR A 218 0.18 -75.00 15.86
CA THR A 218 1.63 -75.30 16.04
C THR A 218 2.28 -76.38 15.13
N SER A 219 3.58 -76.13 14.84
CA SER A 219 4.73 -77.07 14.77
C SER A 219 5.00 -78.03 13.58
N THR A 220 6.30 -78.04 13.22
CA THR A 220 7.14 -79.13 12.64
C THR A 220 6.97 -79.65 11.21
N GLU A 221 8.05 -79.42 10.44
CA GLU A 221 8.76 -80.32 9.50
C GLU A 221 8.15 -80.87 8.18
N ALA A 222 9.05 -80.87 7.17
CA ALA A 222 9.23 -81.88 6.11
C ALA A 222 8.09 -82.23 5.11
N SER A 223 8.16 -81.56 3.95
CA SER A 223 8.21 -82.14 2.58
C SER A 223 7.06 -82.98 1.96
N SER A 224 7.04 -82.91 0.62
CA SER A 224 6.45 -83.84 -0.37
C SER A 224 4.95 -83.73 -0.79
N THR A 225 4.79 -83.14 -1.99
CA THR A 225 3.94 -83.61 -3.12
C THR A 225 2.44 -83.94 -2.92
N SER A 226 1.58 -83.12 -3.56
CA SER A 226 0.83 -83.47 -4.81
C SER A 226 -0.64 -83.00 -4.89
N ASN A 227 -0.96 -82.36 -6.02
CA ASN A 227 -2.24 -82.26 -6.73
C ASN A 227 -3.59 -82.35 -5.98
N GLY A 228 -4.27 -81.21 -5.84
CA GLY A 228 -5.72 -81.11 -5.76
C GLY A 228 -6.22 -79.90 -6.57
N ARG A 229 -6.88 -80.13 -7.72
CA ARG A 229 -7.46 -79.05 -8.54
C ARG A 229 -8.76 -78.56 -7.91
N SER A 230 -8.89 -77.24 -7.76
CA SER A 230 -10.20 -76.55 -7.71
C SER A 230 -10.33 -75.63 -8.92
N ALA A 231 -11.55 -75.29 -9.30
CA ALA A 231 -11.81 -74.47 -10.49
C ALA A 231 -11.43 -73.00 -10.23
N VAL A 232 -10.58 -72.46 -11.10
CA VAL A 232 -10.37 -71.01 -11.22
C VAL A 232 -11.60 -70.44 -11.93
N MET A 233 -12.12 -69.30 -11.46
CA MET A 233 -13.00 -68.48 -12.29
C MET A 233 -12.12 -67.68 -13.25
N ASP A 234 -12.27 -67.98 -14.54
CA ASP A 234 -11.66 -67.24 -15.63
C ASP A 234 -12.34 -65.86 -15.76
N TYR A 235 -11.60 -64.80 -15.51
CA TYR A 235 -12.06 -63.41 -15.59
C TYR A 235 -11.81 -62.87 -17.01
N GLU A 236 -12.85 -62.70 -17.83
CA GLU A 236 -12.69 -62.16 -19.18
C GLU A 236 -12.46 -60.63 -19.20
N CYS A 237 -11.50 -60.21 -20.03
CA CYS A 237 -11.23 -58.80 -20.28
C CYS A 237 -12.34 -58.12 -21.10
N PRO A 238 -13.00 -57.06 -20.60
CA PRO A 238 -14.09 -56.40 -21.33
C PRO A 238 -13.62 -55.62 -22.57
N MET A 239 -12.30 -55.43 -22.74
CA MET A 239 -11.69 -54.70 -23.86
C MET A 239 -11.28 -55.60 -25.03
N CYS A 240 -11.03 -56.91 -24.80
CA CYS A 240 -10.50 -57.82 -25.82
C CYS A 240 -10.92 -59.30 -25.68
N SER A 241 -11.71 -59.65 -24.66
CA SER A 241 -12.16 -61.01 -24.33
C SER A 241 -11.03 -62.04 -24.06
N LEU A 242 -9.86 -61.58 -23.64
CA LEU A 242 -8.83 -62.48 -23.08
C LEU A 242 -9.28 -63.00 -21.70
N SER A 243 -9.23 -64.32 -21.49
CA SER A 243 -9.42 -64.92 -20.16
C SER A 243 -8.18 -64.69 -19.28
N CYS A 244 -8.39 -64.16 -18.08
CA CYS A 244 -7.37 -63.93 -17.07
C CYS A 244 -7.62 -64.83 -15.84
N PRO A 245 -6.59 -65.49 -15.28
CA PRO A 245 -6.75 -66.49 -14.21
C PRO A 245 -6.96 -65.89 -12.79
N SER A 246 -7.03 -64.56 -12.66
CA SER A 246 -7.34 -63.88 -11.40
C SER A 246 -7.83 -62.45 -11.66
N SER A 247 -8.51 -61.86 -10.67
CA SER A 247 -8.92 -60.44 -10.71
C SER A 247 -7.73 -59.50 -10.85
N SER A 248 -6.63 -59.73 -10.13
CA SER A 248 -5.40 -58.93 -10.23
C SER A 248 -4.73 -59.04 -11.60
N SER A 249 -4.73 -60.23 -12.21
CA SER A 249 -4.21 -60.42 -13.58
C SER A 249 -5.12 -59.78 -14.64
N LEU A 250 -6.44 -59.73 -14.40
CA LEU A 250 -7.35 -58.94 -15.22
C LEU A 250 -7.06 -57.44 -15.04
N GLN A 251 -6.80 -56.98 -13.82
CA GLN A 251 -6.49 -55.57 -13.55
C GLN A 251 -5.20 -55.12 -14.24
N GLU A 252 -4.06 -55.80 -14.08
CA GLU A 252 -2.82 -55.48 -14.81
C GLU A 252 -3.06 -55.46 -16.33
N HIS A 253 -3.86 -56.39 -16.85
CA HIS A 253 -4.17 -56.47 -18.27
C HIS A 253 -5.12 -55.35 -18.76
N VAL A 254 -6.07 -54.91 -17.94
CA VAL A 254 -6.93 -53.76 -18.21
C VAL A 254 -6.16 -52.44 -18.08
N GLU A 255 -5.23 -52.33 -17.13
CA GLU A 255 -4.33 -51.20 -16.98
C GLU A 255 -3.37 -51.09 -18.18
N LEU A 256 -2.81 -52.20 -18.67
CA LEU A 256 -2.10 -52.24 -19.96
C LEU A 256 -3.01 -51.81 -21.13
N HIS A 257 -4.30 -52.15 -21.13
CA HIS A 257 -5.28 -51.66 -22.11
C HIS A 257 -5.61 -50.17 -21.97
N LEU A 258 -5.36 -49.54 -20.82
CA LEU A 258 -5.53 -48.09 -20.61
C LEU A 258 -4.23 -47.34 -20.97
N GLU A 259 -3.08 -47.84 -20.55
CA GLU A 259 -1.75 -47.31 -20.92
C GLU A 259 -1.54 -47.35 -22.44
N TYR A 260 -1.67 -48.51 -23.07
CA TYR A 260 -1.61 -48.63 -24.54
C TYR A 260 -2.89 -48.14 -25.23
N GLY A 261 -4.02 -48.06 -24.50
CA GLY A 261 -5.26 -47.45 -25.00
C GLY A 261 -5.07 -45.96 -25.35
N SER A 262 -4.24 -45.25 -24.58
CA SER A 262 -3.85 -43.87 -24.88
C SER A 262 -3.18 -43.71 -26.25
N ALA A 263 -2.55 -44.77 -26.77
CA ALA A 263 -1.90 -44.82 -28.09
C ALA A 263 -2.80 -45.35 -29.23
N SER A 264 -4.01 -45.81 -28.93
CA SER A 264 -4.90 -46.47 -29.92
C SER A 264 -6.33 -45.87 -29.99
N ALA A 265 -6.73 -45.03 -29.04
CA ALA A 265 -8.04 -44.37 -29.00
C ALA A 265 -8.16 -43.15 -29.96
N THR A 266 -7.63 -43.25 -31.18
CA THR A 266 -7.67 -42.21 -32.22
C THR A 266 -9.04 -42.10 -32.90
N GLY A 267 -10.05 -41.68 -32.14
CA GLY A 267 -11.43 -41.56 -32.60
C GLY A 267 -12.20 -40.39 -31.97
N HIS A 268 -12.78 -40.60 -30.78
CA HIS A 268 -13.90 -39.75 -30.30
C HIS A 268 -13.74 -39.09 -28.92
N SER A 269 -12.69 -39.36 -28.13
CA SER A 269 -12.49 -38.69 -26.81
C SER A 269 -11.89 -37.27 -26.91
N SER A 270 -11.36 -36.89 -28.08
CA SER A 270 -10.65 -35.63 -28.27
C SER A 270 -11.56 -34.40 -28.21
N GLU A 271 -12.82 -34.53 -28.64
CA GLU A 271 -13.77 -33.41 -28.70
C GLU A 271 -14.26 -33.03 -27.29
N ASP A 272 -14.62 -33.99 -26.45
CA ASP A 272 -15.04 -33.75 -25.06
C ASP A 272 -13.92 -33.15 -24.20
N LEU A 273 -12.69 -33.66 -24.33
CA LEU A 273 -11.52 -33.08 -23.66
C LEU A 273 -11.22 -31.64 -24.13
N THR A 274 -11.48 -31.35 -25.41
CA THR A 274 -11.34 -29.99 -25.97
C THR A 274 -12.47 -29.06 -25.49
N LEU A 275 -13.70 -29.58 -25.34
CA LEU A 275 -14.85 -28.83 -24.83
C LEU A 275 -14.70 -28.50 -23.35
N ALA A 276 -14.31 -29.48 -22.52
CA ALA A 276 -14.05 -29.28 -21.10
C ALA A 276 -12.96 -28.22 -20.87
N ARG A 277 -11.85 -28.27 -21.63
CA ARG A 277 -10.79 -27.26 -21.56
C ARG A 277 -11.29 -25.87 -21.95
N LYS A 278 -12.08 -25.74 -23.02
CA LYS A 278 -12.66 -24.44 -23.43
C LYS A 278 -13.61 -23.86 -22.38
N LEU A 279 -14.42 -24.69 -21.73
CA LEU A 279 -15.30 -24.25 -20.65
C LEU A 279 -14.50 -23.73 -19.45
N GLN A 280 -13.42 -24.43 -19.06
CA GLN A 280 -12.50 -23.97 -18.02
C GLN A 280 -11.78 -22.67 -18.42
N GLU A 281 -11.26 -22.57 -19.65
CA GLU A 281 -10.61 -21.37 -20.18
C GLU A 281 -11.57 -20.15 -20.17
N GLU A 282 -12.84 -20.37 -20.54
CA GLU A 282 -13.90 -19.36 -20.46
C GLU A 282 -14.23 -18.95 -19.02
N GLU A 283 -14.32 -19.88 -18.07
CA GLU A 283 -14.55 -19.59 -16.65
C GLU A 283 -13.38 -18.83 -16.03
N GLU A 284 -12.14 -19.26 -16.28
CA GLU A 284 -10.93 -18.56 -15.86
C GLU A 284 -10.82 -17.17 -16.50
N GLN A 285 -11.27 -16.96 -17.74
CA GLN A 285 -11.36 -15.64 -18.35
C GLN A 285 -12.41 -14.77 -17.65
N LYS A 286 -13.65 -15.27 -17.49
CA LYS A 286 -14.75 -14.55 -16.81
C LYS A 286 -14.35 -14.16 -15.38
N TRP A 287 -13.64 -15.04 -14.67
CA TRP A 287 -13.12 -14.80 -13.34
C TRP A 287 -12.03 -13.71 -13.33
N ARG A 288 -11.02 -13.79 -14.22
CA ARG A 288 -9.97 -12.77 -14.36
C ARG A 288 -10.52 -11.40 -14.77
N GLU A 289 -11.53 -11.36 -15.64
CA GLU A 289 -12.23 -10.12 -16.01
C GLU A 289 -13.02 -9.53 -14.84
N ALA A 290 -13.68 -10.37 -14.03
CA ALA A 290 -14.41 -9.95 -12.84
C ALA A 290 -13.47 -9.43 -11.74
N GLU A 291 -12.31 -10.05 -11.54
CA GLU A 291 -11.30 -9.59 -10.59
C GLU A 291 -10.63 -8.30 -11.07
N THR A 292 -10.20 -8.20 -12.33
CA THR A 292 -9.64 -6.96 -12.91
C THR A 292 -10.62 -5.79 -12.78
N ARG A 293 -11.93 -6.05 -12.97
CA ARG A 293 -13.00 -5.06 -12.80
C ARG A 293 -13.16 -4.65 -11.33
N ARG A 294 -13.11 -5.61 -10.40
CA ARG A 294 -13.12 -5.38 -8.95
C ARG A 294 -11.92 -4.52 -8.52
N GLU A 295 -10.70 -4.88 -8.91
CA GLU A 295 -9.49 -4.10 -8.63
C GLU A 295 -9.58 -2.66 -9.16
N ALA A 296 -10.02 -2.49 -10.41
CA ALA A 296 -10.16 -1.17 -11.02
C ALA A 296 -11.23 -0.31 -10.32
N GLU A 297 -12.34 -0.92 -9.89
CA GLU A 297 -13.35 -0.26 -9.08
C GLU A 297 -12.85 0.09 -7.67
N ASP A 298 -12.15 -0.82 -7.00
CA ASP A 298 -11.68 -0.65 -5.62
C ASP A 298 -10.52 0.35 -5.54
N PHE A 299 -9.60 0.33 -6.50
CA PHE A 299 -8.58 1.36 -6.65
C PHE A 299 -9.22 2.75 -6.86
N LYS A 300 -10.29 2.84 -7.66
CA LYS A 300 -11.04 4.08 -7.89
C LYS A 300 -11.85 4.52 -6.66
N LYS A 301 -12.38 3.59 -5.86
CA LYS A 301 -13.00 3.87 -4.54
C LYS A 301 -11.94 4.43 -3.58
N LEU A 302 -10.76 3.82 -3.50
CA LEU A 302 -9.63 4.25 -2.66
C LEU A 302 -9.09 5.63 -3.07
N GLN A 303 -8.81 5.88 -4.35
CA GLN A 303 -8.39 7.20 -4.84
C GLN A 303 -9.41 8.30 -4.47
N LYS A 304 -10.71 8.01 -4.57
CA LYS A 304 -11.80 8.93 -4.19
C LYS A 304 -11.91 9.12 -2.68
N GLN A 305 -11.66 8.08 -1.89
CA GLN A 305 -11.66 8.11 -0.43
C GLN A 305 -10.52 8.99 0.11
N PHE A 306 -9.29 8.77 -0.35
CA PHE A 306 -8.11 9.56 0.03
C PHE A 306 -8.01 10.91 -0.70
N GLY A 307 -8.95 11.23 -1.60
CA GLY A 307 -9.04 12.54 -2.28
C GLY A 307 -8.03 12.78 -3.40
N LEU A 308 -7.43 11.70 -3.91
CA LEU A 308 -6.40 11.66 -4.96
C LEU A 308 -6.99 11.46 -6.38
N ASP A 309 -8.30 11.28 -6.50
CA ASP A 309 -9.04 11.05 -7.76
C ASP A 309 -9.09 12.26 -8.73
N ASN A 310 -8.41 13.37 -8.39
CA ASN A 310 -8.45 14.66 -9.10
C ASN A 310 -9.87 15.21 -9.38
N SER A 311 -10.91 14.74 -8.66
CA SER A 311 -12.30 15.20 -8.86
C SER A 311 -12.50 16.69 -8.52
N GLY A 312 -11.58 17.26 -7.74
CA GLY A 312 -11.38 18.69 -7.47
C GLY A 312 -11.62 19.09 -6.01
N GLY A 313 -10.74 19.95 -5.50
CA GLY A 313 -10.61 20.30 -4.08
C GLY A 313 -11.60 21.35 -3.55
N TYR A 314 -11.20 21.94 -2.40
CA TYR A 314 -11.98 22.86 -1.56
C TYR A 314 -13.02 23.73 -2.27
N ARG A 315 -12.57 24.60 -3.19
CA ARG A 315 -13.41 25.53 -3.94
C ARG A 315 -14.52 24.79 -4.71
N LYS A 316 -14.18 23.71 -5.40
CA LYS A 316 -15.12 22.93 -6.23
C LYS A 316 -16.11 22.13 -5.37
N GLN A 317 -15.69 21.68 -4.18
CA GLN A 317 -16.62 21.09 -3.21
C GLN A 317 -17.58 22.15 -2.66
N MET A 318 -17.09 23.32 -2.26
CA MET A 318 -17.90 24.42 -1.74
C MET A 318 -18.93 24.90 -2.77
N GLU A 319 -18.51 25.19 -4.01
CA GLU A 319 -19.40 25.59 -5.11
C GLU A 319 -20.50 24.53 -5.33
N ARG A 320 -20.16 23.25 -5.43
CA ARG A 320 -21.13 22.13 -5.57
C ARG A 320 -22.10 21.99 -4.40
N THR A 321 -21.67 22.25 -3.16
CA THR A 321 -22.57 22.18 -2.00
C THR A 321 -23.55 23.36 -1.99
N MET A 322 -23.10 24.56 -2.38
CA MET A 322 -23.99 25.71 -2.52
C MET A 322 -24.96 25.56 -3.71
N GLU A 323 -24.50 25.02 -4.85
CA GLU A 323 -25.36 24.65 -6.00
C GLU A 323 -26.49 23.70 -5.56
N ARG A 324 -26.17 22.63 -4.82
CA ARG A 324 -27.16 21.71 -4.26
C ARG A 324 -28.11 22.35 -3.25
N ALA A 325 -27.65 23.32 -2.47
CA ALA A 325 -28.52 24.06 -1.56
C ALA A 325 -29.55 24.90 -2.34
N VAL A 326 -29.15 25.55 -3.45
CA VAL A 326 -30.07 26.24 -4.36
C VAL A 326 -31.04 25.25 -5.01
N SER A 327 -30.57 24.11 -5.52
CA SER A 327 -31.44 23.05 -6.09
C SER A 327 -32.49 22.49 -5.14
N ARG A 328 -32.26 22.57 -3.82
CA ARG A 328 -33.20 22.13 -2.77
C ARG A 328 -34.01 23.27 -2.15
N GLY A 329 -33.94 24.50 -2.68
CA GLY A 329 -34.62 25.67 -2.10
C GLY A 329 -34.07 26.13 -0.75
N GLN A 330 -32.92 25.59 -0.29
CA GLN A 330 -32.27 25.93 0.98
C GLN A 330 -31.39 27.19 0.89
N MET A 331 -31.25 27.78 -0.30
CA MET A 331 -30.46 28.97 -0.59
C MET A 331 -31.05 29.67 -1.80
N VAL A 332 -31.18 31.00 -1.78
CA VAL A 332 -31.63 31.76 -2.96
C VAL A 332 -30.46 32.06 -3.91
N PRO A 333 -30.66 32.14 -5.25
CA PRO A 333 -29.56 32.37 -6.20
C PRO A 333 -28.73 33.63 -5.93
N ALA A 334 -29.36 34.72 -5.44
CA ALA A 334 -28.64 35.94 -5.06
C ALA A 334 -27.66 35.70 -3.88
N GLU A 335 -28.04 34.84 -2.93
CA GLU A 335 -27.19 34.46 -1.79
C GLU A 335 -26.05 33.55 -2.24
N PHE A 336 -26.31 32.62 -3.18
CA PHE A 336 -25.28 31.81 -3.82
C PHE A 336 -24.19 32.68 -4.47
N HIS A 337 -24.57 33.68 -5.28
CA HIS A 337 -23.60 34.56 -5.92
C HIS A 337 -22.81 35.38 -4.89
N ARG A 338 -23.47 35.93 -3.86
CA ARG A 338 -22.78 36.65 -2.76
C ARG A 338 -21.78 35.75 -2.04
N LYS A 339 -22.19 34.57 -1.56
CA LYS A 339 -21.30 33.60 -0.88
C LYS A 339 -20.18 33.09 -1.78
N LYS A 340 -20.40 32.98 -3.09
CA LYS A 340 -19.36 32.62 -4.07
C LYS A 340 -18.31 33.73 -4.22
N VAL A 341 -18.69 35.01 -4.18
CA VAL A 341 -17.73 36.14 -4.15
C VAL A 341 -16.94 36.14 -2.85
N GLU A 342 -17.61 36.09 -1.69
CA GLU A 342 -16.95 36.05 -0.36
C GLU A 342 -15.93 34.90 -0.23
N MET A 343 -16.27 33.72 -0.76
CA MET A 343 -15.36 32.57 -0.83
C MET A 343 -14.14 32.85 -1.72
N LEU A 344 -14.33 33.48 -2.89
CA LEU A 344 -13.24 33.81 -3.80
C LEU A 344 -12.31 34.90 -3.21
N GLU A 345 -12.85 35.86 -2.46
CA GLU A 345 -12.09 36.88 -1.75
C GLU A 345 -11.22 36.28 -0.62
N SER A 346 -11.80 35.40 0.21
CA SER A 346 -11.03 34.63 1.20
C SER A 346 -9.90 33.82 0.54
N LEU A 347 -10.21 33.07 -0.53
CA LEU A 347 -9.23 32.29 -1.27
C LEU A 347 -8.13 33.14 -1.92
N ALA A 348 -8.46 34.34 -2.42
CA ALA A 348 -7.49 35.28 -2.98
C ALA A 348 -6.59 35.90 -1.90
N SER A 349 -7.12 36.18 -0.71
CA SER A 349 -6.33 36.64 0.45
C SER A 349 -5.43 35.54 1.05
N GLY A 350 -5.74 34.27 0.77
CA GLY A 350 -5.12 33.11 1.39
C GLY A 350 -5.54 32.85 2.85
N MET A 351 -6.21 33.79 3.54
CA MET A 351 -6.64 33.67 4.94
C MET A 351 -7.94 32.87 5.11
N ASP A 352 -8.08 32.15 6.23
CA ASP A 352 -9.34 31.49 6.58
C ASP A 352 -10.42 32.52 6.95
N ASP A 353 -11.66 32.30 6.53
CA ASP A 353 -12.77 33.26 6.75
C ASP A 353 -13.26 33.32 8.21
N GLY A 354 -12.78 32.43 9.07
CA GLY A 354 -13.10 32.37 10.50
C GLY A 354 -14.53 31.92 10.80
N ARG A 355 -15.36 31.59 9.80
CA ARG A 355 -16.76 31.18 10.00
C ARG A 355 -16.87 29.81 10.69
N SER A 356 -15.83 28.99 10.57
CA SER A 356 -15.71 27.69 11.22
C SER A 356 -15.06 27.73 12.62
N LYS A 357 -14.65 28.92 13.09
CA LYS A 357 -13.85 29.13 14.31
C LYS A 357 -14.70 29.21 15.58
N THR A 358 -14.17 28.74 16.71
CA THR A 358 -14.69 29.02 18.05
C THR A 358 -13.54 29.32 19.03
N SER A 359 -13.60 30.47 19.71
CA SER A 359 -12.54 31.02 20.58
C SER A 359 -12.92 30.99 22.07
N GLY A 360 -11.94 31.17 22.97
CA GLY A 360 -12.16 31.27 24.42
C GLY A 360 -12.48 29.93 25.10
N LEU A 361 -12.18 28.82 24.43
CA LEU A 361 -12.57 27.49 24.86
C LEU A 361 -11.65 26.97 25.97
N VAL A 362 -10.36 27.31 25.96
CA VAL A 362 -9.44 26.82 27.01
C VAL A 362 -9.69 27.57 28.31
N GLU A 363 -9.88 28.88 28.27
CA GLU A 363 -10.35 29.68 29.40
C GLU A 363 -11.69 29.17 29.99
N ALA A 364 -12.65 28.77 29.15
CA ALA A 364 -13.90 28.17 29.61
C ALA A 364 -13.70 26.80 30.29
N LEU A 365 -12.79 25.96 29.77
CA LEU A 365 -12.38 24.71 30.43
C LEU A 365 -11.73 25.01 31.79
N CYS A 366 -10.81 25.98 31.87
CA CYS A 366 -10.18 26.40 33.14
C CYS A 366 -11.24 26.72 34.21
N ARG A 367 -12.25 27.52 33.86
CA ARG A 367 -13.37 27.87 34.76
C ARG A 367 -14.21 26.66 35.18
N TYR A 368 -14.51 25.75 34.25
CA TYR A 368 -15.21 24.49 34.53
C TYR A 368 -14.43 23.58 35.50
N TYR A 369 -13.12 23.41 35.28
CA TYR A 369 -12.31 22.55 36.16
C TYR A 369 -12.07 23.14 37.55
N GLN A 370 -12.05 24.48 37.67
CA GLN A 370 -11.98 25.17 38.95
C GLN A 370 -13.24 24.93 39.80
N LYS A 371 -14.44 24.97 39.18
CA LYS A 371 -15.73 24.87 39.88
C LYS A 371 -16.30 23.45 39.95
N ASP A 372 -16.54 22.83 38.80
CA ASP A 372 -17.56 21.80 38.65
C ASP A 372 -17.00 20.36 38.57
N ALA A 373 -15.73 20.22 38.14
CA ALA A 373 -15.09 18.92 37.96
C ALA A 373 -14.63 18.29 39.29
N SER A 374 -15.53 17.64 40.02
CA SER A 374 -15.21 16.92 41.27
C SER A 374 -14.45 15.59 41.04
N ASP A 375 -14.53 15.01 39.84
CA ASP A 375 -13.91 13.73 39.49
C ASP A 375 -12.42 13.83 39.09
N CYS A 376 -11.87 15.06 39.07
CA CYS A 376 -10.56 15.39 38.56
C CYS A 376 -9.64 15.90 39.67
N ALA A 377 -8.52 15.21 39.90
CA ALA A 377 -7.52 15.60 40.90
C ALA A 377 -6.58 16.70 40.35
N HIS A 378 -6.10 16.51 39.13
CA HIS A 378 -5.34 17.52 38.38
C HIS A 378 -5.74 17.51 36.90
N VAL A 379 -5.78 18.68 36.28
CA VAL A 379 -5.84 18.84 34.83
C VAL A 379 -4.73 19.78 34.36
N TRP A 380 -4.08 19.41 33.27
CA TRP A 380 -3.17 20.28 32.54
C TRP A 380 -3.79 20.59 31.17
N LEU A 381 -3.91 21.86 30.85
CA LEU A 381 -4.48 22.39 29.61
C LEU A 381 -3.38 23.11 28.80
N CYS A 382 -3.49 23.12 27.48
CA CYS A 382 -2.60 23.88 26.59
C CYS A 382 -2.75 25.41 26.76
N ALA A 383 -1.89 26.17 26.08
CA ALA A 383 -2.08 27.60 25.86
C ALA A 383 -3.37 27.88 25.07
N GLU A 384 -3.94 29.08 25.19
CA GLU A 384 -5.23 29.40 24.54
C GLU A 384 -5.19 29.12 23.03
N THR A 385 -6.19 28.37 22.55
CA THR A 385 -6.25 27.86 21.19
C THR A 385 -7.69 27.91 20.68
N ASP A 386 -7.86 28.34 19.43
CA ASP A 386 -9.18 28.33 18.80
C ASP A 386 -9.49 26.93 18.29
N HIS A 387 -10.75 26.53 18.37
CA HIS A 387 -11.26 25.40 17.60
C HIS A 387 -11.56 25.84 16.16
N TYR A 388 -11.19 25.03 15.18
CA TYR A 388 -11.60 25.17 13.78
C TYR A 388 -12.33 23.91 13.32
N SER A 389 -13.59 24.08 12.91
CA SER A 389 -14.41 23.02 12.34
C SER A 389 -14.23 22.88 10.83
N SER A 390 -14.59 21.73 10.27
CA SER A 390 -14.67 21.57 8.82
C SER A 390 -15.82 22.38 8.23
N SER A 391 -15.52 23.19 7.21
CA SER A 391 -16.53 23.87 6.39
C SER A 391 -17.06 22.93 5.30
N GLU A 392 -18.15 23.31 4.63
CA GLU A 392 -18.71 22.50 3.53
C GLU A 392 -17.75 22.30 2.35
N GLY A 393 -16.66 23.07 2.24
CA GLY A 393 -15.58 22.86 1.26
C GLY A 393 -14.57 21.77 1.64
N ASP A 394 -14.34 21.53 2.94
CA ASP A 394 -13.36 20.55 3.46
C ASP A 394 -13.97 19.38 4.24
N LYS A 395 -15.30 19.38 4.45
CA LYS A 395 -16.05 18.30 5.08
C LYS A 395 -15.74 16.93 4.45
N GLY A 396 -15.36 15.97 5.30
CA GLY A 396 -14.99 14.61 4.91
C GLY A 396 -13.52 14.39 4.53
N TRP A 397 -12.65 15.41 4.60
CA TRP A 397 -11.21 15.26 4.34
C TRP A 397 -10.31 16.29 5.06
N GLY A 398 -10.85 17.44 5.45
CA GLY A 398 -10.11 18.59 6.00
C GLY A 398 -9.42 18.42 7.35
N CYS A 399 -9.54 17.26 8.01
CA CYS A 399 -9.16 17.09 9.41
C CYS A 399 -7.73 17.55 9.74
N GLY A 400 -6.71 17.06 9.01
CA GLY A 400 -5.32 17.44 9.26
C GLY A 400 -5.07 18.94 9.10
N TYR A 401 -5.63 19.56 8.06
CA TYR A 401 -5.55 21.00 7.81
C TYR A 401 -6.24 21.83 8.91
N ARG A 402 -7.38 21.37 9.44
CA ARG A 402 -8.10 22.04 10.54
C ARG A 402 -7.36 21.89 11.88
N ASN A 403 -6.78 20.72 12.19
CA ASN A 403 -5.93 20.55 13.37
C ASN A 403 -4.63 21.39 13.27
N PHE A 404 -4.09 21.61 12.06
CA PHE A 404 -3.01 22.57 11.83
C PHE A 404 -3.45 24.01 12.13
N GLN A 405 -4.62 24.45 11.65
CA GLN A 405 -5.16 25.77 11.98
C GLN A 405 -5.33 25.95 13.49
N MET A 406 -5.88 24.95 14.20
CA MET A 406 -6.00 24.98 15.67
C MET A 406 -4.62 25.17 16.32
N LEU A 407 -3.65 24.31 16.01
CA LEU A 407 -2.29 24.39 16.55
C LEU A 407 -1.62 25.74 16.23
N LEU A 408 -1.63 26.18 14.97
CA LEU A 408 -1.06 27.46 14.56
C LEU A 408 -1.73 28.66 15.23
N SER A 409 -3.03 28.59 15.53
CA SER A 409 -3.74 29.62 16.28
C SER A 409 -3.27 29.73 17.74
N SER A 410 -2.79 28.63 18.33
CA SER A 410 -2.18 28.68 19.66
C SER A 410 -0.82 29.36 19.59
N LEU A 411 0.01 29.00 18.61
CA LEU A 411 1.33 29.62 18.41
C LEU A 411 1.23 31.15 18.25
N HIS A 412 0.25 31.65 17.50
CA HIS A 412 0.00 33.10 17.32
C HIS A 412 -0.35 33.89 18.59
N ARG A 413 -0.64 33.22 19.71
CA ARG A 413 -0.87 33.85 21.03
C ARG A 413 0.35 33.73 21.97
N MET A 414 1.49 33.24 21.49
CA MET A 414 2.69 33.01 22.28
C MET A 414 3.84 33.89 21.78
N GLU A 415 4.41 34.71 22.67
CA GLU A 415 5.45 35.70 22.33
C GLU A 415 6.62 35.12 21.51
N GLN A 416 7.06 33.90 21.83
CA GLN A 416 8.13 33.18 21.12
C GLN A 416 7.82 32.84 19.64
N TYR A 417 6.58 32.97 19.19
CA TYR A 417 6.11 32.68 17.84
C TYR A 417 5.41 33.87 17.15
N ASN A 418 5.33 35.04 17.80
CA ASN A 418 4.66 36.23 17.25
C ASN A 418 5.30 36.76 15.93
N LEU A 419 6.49 36.28 15.56
CA LEU A 419 7.19 36.61 14.31
C LEU A 419 6.88 35.64 13.14
N LEU A 420 5.96 34.68 13.31
CA LEU A 420 5.56 33.79 12.21
C LEU A 420 4.88 34.60 11.09
N PRO A 421 5.37 34.54 9.83
CA PRO A 421 4.92 35.42 8.74
C PRO A 421 3.58 34.99 8.10
N VAL A 422 2.77 34.16 8.78
CA VAL A 422 1.60 33.48 8.21
C VAL A 422 0.45 33.44 9.21
N SER A 423 -0.40 34.48 9.17
CA SER A 423 -1.74 34.48 9.79
C SER A 423 -2.55 33.23 9.40
N VAL A 424 -3.46 32.77 10.26
CA VAL A 424 -4.17 31.48 10.11
C VAL A 424 -4.72 31.28 8.68
N PRO A 425 -4.13 30.37 7.89
CA PRO A 425 -4.37 30.29 6.45
C PRO A 425 -5.60 29.43 6.12
N SER A 426 -6.27 29.75 5.03
CA SER A 426 -7.32 28.93 4.41
C SER A 426 -6.79 27.55 4.00
N ILE A 427 -7.69 26.56 3.86
CA ILE A 427 -7.29 25.18 3.53
C ILE A 427 -6.43 25.10 2.24
N PRO A 428 -6.75 25.78 1.12
CA PRO A 428 -5.86 25.80 -0.05
C PRO A 428 -4.53 26.52 0.17
N ARG A 429 -4.46 27.51 1.07
CA ARG A 429 -3.18 28.12 1.45
C ARG A 429 -2.35 27.18 2.36
N VAL A 430 -2.96 26.33 3.19
CA VAL A 430 -2.24 25.24 3.87
C VAL A 430 -1.70 24.23 2.84
N GLN A 431 -2.49 23.86 1.83
CA GLN A 431 -2.03 23.01 0.71
C GLN A 431 -0.80 23.63 0.02
N ALA A 432 -0.84 24.92 -0.29
CA ALA A 432 0.29 25.66 -0.87
C ALA A 432 1.52 25.73 0.08
N LEU A 433 1.32 25.94 1.39
CA LEU A 433 2.43 25.98 2.37
C LEU A 433 3.14 24.62 2.52
N ILE A 434 2.42 23.51 2.34
CA ILE A 434 3.02 22.17 2.33
C ILE A 434 3.79 21.95 1.02
N GLU A 435 3.25 22.37 -0.13
CA GLU A 435 3.97 22.35 -1.41
C GLU A 435 5.24 23.24 -1.39
N GLU A 436 5.18 24.41 -0.74
CA GLU A 436 6.33 25.29 -0.49
C GLU A 436 7.36 24.65 0.43
N ALA A 437 6.93 23.84 1.41
CA ALA A 437 7.83 23.05 2.26
C ALA A 437 8.54 21.94 1.47
N TRP A 438 7.81 21.23 0.59
CA TRP A 438 8.36 20.24 -0.33
C TRP A 438 9.33 20.87 -1.33
N GLY A 439 9.03 22.06 -1.87
CA GLY A 439 9.93 22.85 -2.71
C GLY A 439 11.19 23.34 -1.98
N GLN A 440 11.13 23.48 -0.65
CA GLN A 440 12.29 23.70 0.22
C GLN A 440 13.00 22.40 0.63
N GLY A 441 12.67 21.27 0.01
CA GLY A 441 13.29 19.97 0.26
C GLY A 441 12.88 19.29 1.58
N ALA A 442 11.87 19.79 2.29
CA ALA A 442 11.30 19.05 3.41
C ALA A 442 10.49 17.85 2.89
N ASP A 443 10.62 16.69 3.51
CA ASP A 443 9.87 15.45 3.20
C ASP A 443 9.59 15.18 1.70
N PRO A 444 10.63 14.90 0.89
CA PRO A 444 10.45 14.57 -0.54
C PRO A 444 9.70 13.24 -0.74
N GLN A 445 9.68 12.34 0.25
CA GLN A 445 8.93 11.09 0.18
C GLN A 445 7.43 11.34 0.33
N GLY A 446 7.01 12.06 1.38
CA GLY A 446 5.64 12.52 1.54
C GLY A 446 5.15 13.30 0.32
N ALA A 447 5.98 14.20 -0.22
CA ALA A 447 5.68 14.91 -1.47
C ALA A 447 5.31 13.96 -2.63
N SER A 448 6.09 12.90 -2.84
CA SER A 448 5.82 11.90 -3.89
C SER A 448 4.53 11.09 -3.68
N HIS A 449 4.13 10.82 -2.43
CA HIS A 449 2.87 10.13 -2.12
C HIS A 449 1.64 10.94 -2.59
N PHE A 450 1.76 12.27 -2.63
CA PHE A 450 0.72 13.19 -3.11
C PHE A 450 0.97 13.70 -4.53
N ASN A 451 1.81 13.04 -5.34
CA ASN A 451 2.18 13.48 -6.69
C ASN A 451 2.70 14.93 -6.73
N HIS A 452 3.40 15.33 -5.66
CA HIS A 452 3.90 16.69 -5.40
C HIS A 452 2.81 17.78 -5.41
N ARG A 453 1.53 17.43 -5.26
CA ARG A 453 0.41 18.37 -5.42
C ARG A 453 -0.79 18.08 -4.51
N LEU A 454 -1.06 19.02 -3.61
CA LEU A 454 -2.27 19.10 -2.78
C LEU A 454 -3.26 20.15 -3.30
N GLN A 455 -2.80 21.24 -3.91
CA GLN A 455 -3.65 22.36 -4.31
C GLN A 455 -4.70 21.94 -5.34
N GLY A 456 -5.97 22.07 -4.93
CA GLY A 456 -7.10 21.66 -5.77
C GLY A 456 -7.38 20.16 -5.76
N THR A 457 -6.78 19.39 -4.85
CA THR A 457 -7.19 18.00 -4.51
C THR A 457 -8.02 17.99 -3.20
N ARG A 458 -8.49 16.82 -2.79
CA ARG A 458 -9.16 16.59 -1.50
C ARG A 458 -8.30 15.72 -0.56
N ALA A 459 -6.98 15.74 -0.77
CA ALA A 459 -6.03 14.81 -0.18
C ALA A 459 -6.10 14.74 1.35
N TRP A 460 -5.98 13.53 1.91
CA TRP A 460 -5.85 13.30 3.35
C TRP A 460 -4.39 13.42 3.78
N ILE A 461 -4.06 14.43 4.58
CA ILE A 461 -2.70 14.64 5.14
C ILE A 461 -2.54 14.07 6.55
N GLY A 462 -1.30 13.70 6.90
CA GLY A 462 -0.88 13.10 8.15
C GLY A 462 0.12 13.94 8.95
N ALA A 463 0.74 13.32 9.95
CA ALA A 463 1.72 13.96 10.85
C ALA A 463 2.99 14.45 10.13
N THR A 464 3.35 13.82 9.02
CA THR A 464 4.50 14.12 8.14
C THR A 464 4.39 15.50 7.51
N GLU A 465 3.28 15.81 6.84
CA GLU A 465 3.07 17.12 6.19
C GLU A 465 3.02 18.26 7.21
N ILE A 466 2.44 17.99 8.40
CA ILE A 466 2.40 18.94 9.52
C ILE A 466 3.82 19.22 10.04
N TYR A 467 4.66 18.20 10.16
CA TYR A 467 6.08 18.38 10.51
C TYR A 467 6.87 19.12 9.42
N ALA A 468 6.61 18.83 8.14
CA ALA A 468 7.26 19.48 7.00
C ALA A 468 6.95 20.99 6.96
N VAL A 469 5.67 21.37 7.06
CA VAL A 469 5.28 22.79 7.05
C VAL A 469 5.83 23.54 8.27
N PHE A 470 5.81 22.96 9.48
CA PHE A 470 6.45 23.60 10.63
C PHE A 470 7.96 23.75 10.45
N THR A 471 8.65 22.76 9.90
CA THR A 471 10.08 22.87 9.58
C THR A 471 10.36 23.99 8.57
N SER A 472 9.51 24.15 7.54
CA SER A 472 9.61 25.25 6.56
C SER A 472 9.34 26.64 7.20
N LEU A 473 8.45 26.71 8.20
CA LEU A 473 8.16 27.92 8.98
C LEU A 473 9.19 28.18 10.10
N SER A 474 10.29 27.42 10.15
CA SER A 474 11.32 27.49 11.22
C SER A 474 10.78 27.17 12.63
N VAL A 475 9.68 26.43 12.74
CA VAL A 475 9.10 25.95 14.01
C VAL A 475 9.67 24.56 14.33
N LYS A 476 10.16 24.39 15.55
CA LYS A 476 10.77 23.14 16.02
C LYS A 476 9.68 22.22 16.51
N ALA A 477 9.35 21.22 15.69
CA ALA A 477 8.41 20.16 16.01
C ALA A 477 9.11 18.80 16.16
N ARG A 478 8.39 17.81 16.69
CA ARG A 478 8.78 16.39 16.73
C ARG A 478 7.56 15.50 16.52
N ILE A 479 7.70 14.50 15.65
CA ILE A 479 6.75 13.38 15.52
C ILE A 479 7.11 12.32 16.57
N VAL A 480 6.09 11.71 17.20
CA VAL A 480 6.22 10.53 18.06
C VAL A 480 5.24 9.46 17.57
N ASP A 481 5.75 8.28 17.24
CA ASP A 481 4.95 7.18 16.68
C ASP A 481 4.64 6.09 17.72
N PHE A 482 3.37 5.98 18.08
CA PHE A 482 2.82 4.91 18.89
C PHE A 482 2.32 3.79 17.97
N HIS A 483 3.28 3.15 17.30
CA HIS A 483 3.11 2.25 16.16
C HIS A 483 2.34 0.93 16.44
N LYS A 484 2.06 0.63 17.70
CA LYS A 484 1.25 -0.50 18.18
C LYS A 484 0.68 -0.21 19.57
N PRO A 485 -0.40 -0.88 20.01
CA PRO A 485 -0.89 -0.80 21.39
C PRO A 485 0.19 -1.19 22.41
N THR A 486 0.08 -0.64 23.62
CA THR A 486 1.07 -0.80 24.70
C THR A 486 0.45 -1.22 26.04
N GLY A 487 -0.80 -1.68 26.01
CA GLY A 487 -1.57 -2.13 27.16
C GLY A 487 -2.69 -3.10 26.76
N PRO A 488 -3.38 -3.71 27.74
CA PRO A 488 -4.42 -4.71 27.48
C PRO A 488 -5.61 -4.14 26.69
N GLY A 489 -6.27 -4.97 25.90
CA GLY A 489 -7.48 -4.60 25.15
C GLY A 489 -7.25 -3.49 24.11
N ASP A 490 -6.10 -3.53 23.43
CA ASP A 490 -5.61 -2.58 22.42
C ASP A 490 -5.47 -1.13 22.90
N THR A 491 -5.21 -0.95 24.19
CA THR A 491 -5.01 0.37 24.78
C THR A 491 -3.59 0.91 24.60
N HIS A 492 -3.45 2.24 24.63
CA HIS A 492 -2.18 2.95 24.45
C HIS A 492 -1.74 3.72 25.72
N PRO A 493 -1.48 3.07 26.87
CA PRO A 493 -1.08 3.76 28.10
C PRO A 493 0.21 4.59 27.93
N ARG A 494 1.14 4.21 27.03
CA ARG A 494 2.34 5.00 26.74
C ARG A 494 2.05 6.34 26.06
N LEU A 495 0.99 6.45 25.25
CA LEU A 495 0.54 7.72 24.68
C LEU A 495 0.01 8.65 25.79
N PHE A 496 -0.83 8.12 26.68
CA PHE A 496 -1.44 8.90 27.77
C PHE A 496 -0.37 9.43 28.74
N GLU A 497 0.60 8.58 29.12
CA GLU A 497 1.71 8.99 30.00
C GLU A 497 2.67 9.96 29.29
N TRP A 498 2.96 9.79 27.99
CA TRP A 498 3.78 10.75 27.24
C TRP A 498 3.11 12.13 27.13
N VAL A 499 1.80 12.18 26.88
CA VAL A 499 1.02 13.44 26.86
C VAL A 499 0.98 14.09 28.25
N LYS A 500 0.84 13.28 29.32
CA LYS A 500 0.95 13.77 30.70
C LYS A 500 2.33 14.38 30.95
N GLN A 501 3.40 13.72 30.53
CA GLN A 501 4.76 14.22 30.67
C GLN A 501 4.98 15.53 29.91
N TYR A 502 4.46 15.66 28.68
CA TYR A 502 4.51 16.90 27.91
C TYR A 502 3.91 18.08 28.71
N PHE A 503 2.63 17.99 29.10
CA PHE A 503 1.95 19.11 29.77
C PHE A 503 2.36 19.32 31.24
N SER A 504 2.91 18.32 31.94
CA SER A 504 3.36 18.47 33.33
C SER A 504 4.82 18.93 33.48
N HIS A 505 5.68 18.79 32.46
CA HIS A 505 7.08 19.20 32.56
C HIS A 505 7.26 20.71 32.80
N SER A 506 6.38 21.54 32.24
CA SER A 506 6.38 22.99 32.47
C SER A 506 5.87 23.40 33.85
N ALA A 507 5.24 22.50 34.62
CA ALA A 507 4.53 22.83 35.85
C ALA A 507 5.37 22.71 37.15
N SER A 508 6.63 22.25 37.08
CA SER A 508 7.39 21.84 38.27
C SER A 508 8.85 22.31 38.32
N ARG A 509 9.08 23.47 38.95
CA ARG A 509 10.37 23.83 39.58
C ARG A 509 10.26 24.59 40.92
N VAL A 510 9.06 24.99 41.37
CA VAL A 510 8.88 25.92 42.51
C VAL A 510 7.86 25.47 43.57
N ALA A 511 6.80 24.76 43.19
CA ALA A 511 5.74 24.33 44.12
C ALA A 511 5.92 22.87 44.57
N ARG A 512 5.63 22.56 45.85
CA ARG A 512 5.70 21.19 46.40
C ARG A 512 4.57 20.27 45.90
N LEU A 513 3.46 20.84 45.43
CA LEU A 513 2.35 20.16 44.76
C LEU A 513 1.82 21.09 43.65
N PRO A 514 1.44 20.57 42.46
CA PRO A 514 0.79 21.36 41.43
C PRO A 514 -0.66 21.71 41.83
N PRO A 515 -1.25 22.81 41.34
CA PRO A 515 -2.65 23.12 41.57
C PRO A 515 -3.59 22.13 40.86
N LYS A 516 -4.88 22.15 41.21
CA LYS A 516 -5.93 21.32 40.56
C LYS A 516 -6.04 21.59 39.05
N VAL A 517 -5.84 22.85 38.64
CA VAL A 517 -5.94 23.30 37.25
C VAL A 517 -4.66 24.02 36.88
N VAL A 518 -3.96 23.53 35.85
CA VAL A 518 -2.77 24.15 35.26
C VAL A 518 -3.10 24.50 33.81
N GLN A 519 -3.23 25.78 33.50
CA GLN A 519 -3.09 26.23 32.10
C GLN A 519 -1.59 26.38 31.82
N THR A 520 -1.09 25.72 30.79
CA THR A 520 0.33 25.67 30.45
C THR A 520 0.67 26.70 29.38
N THR A 521 1.95 27.07 29.30
CA THR A 521 2.53 27.81 28.16
C THR A 521 2.97 26.86 27.04
N LEU A 522 2.25 25.73 26.84
CA LEU A 522 2.57 24.73 25.83
C LEU A 522 1.41 24.64 24.81
N PRO A 523 1.69 24.59 23.50
CA PRO A 523 0.65 24.46 22.48
C PRO A 523 -0.06 23.10 22.56
N PRO A 524 -1.24 22.94 21.94
CA PRO A 524 -1.90 21.64 21.82
C PRO A 524 -1.06 20.66 20.97
N ILE A 525 -1.35 19.36 21.10
CA ILE A 525 -0.64 18.31 20.35
C ILE A 525 -1.52 17.84 19.19
N TYR A 526 -0.99 17.77 17.98
CA TYR A 526 -1.67 17.14 16.84
C TYR A 526 -1.66 15.62 17.02
N LEU A 527 -2.80 14.94 16.90
CA LEU A 527 -2.92 13.48 17.04
C LEU A 527 -3.55 12.86 15.79
N GLN A 528 -2.76 12.06 15.06
CA GLN A 528 -3.17 11.25 13.93
C GLN A 528 -3.57 9.84 14.39
N HIS A 529 -4.55 9.25 13.71
CA HIS A 529 -4.64 7.80 13.50
C HIS A 529 -5.07 7.53 12.04
N GLN A 530 -5.26 6.27 11.67
CA GLN A 530 -5.79 5.94 10.35
C GLN A 530 -7.17 6.60 10.15
N GLY A 531 -7.28 7.40 9.08
CA GLY A 531 -8.52 8.01 8.59
C GLY A 531 -9.03 9.28 9.26
N HIS A 532 -8.46 9.73 10.39
CA HIS A 532 -8.85 11.00 11.03
C HIS A 532 -7.74 11.54 11.94
N SER A 533 -7.79 12.85 12.23
CA SER A 533 -6.91 13.51 13.20
C SER A 533 -7.64 14.49 14.10
N ARG A 534 -7.10 14.72 15.29
CA ARG A 534 -7.68 15.53 16.38
C ARG A 534 -6.59 16.32 17.10
N SER A 535 -6.94 17.39 17.81
CA SER A 535 -6.00 18.15 18.64
C SER A 535 -6.19 17.81 20.12
N ILE A 536 -5.13 17.36 20.79
CA ILE A 536 -5.11 17.19 22.24
C ILE A 536 -4.90 18.57 22.87
N VAL A 537 -5.91 19.06 23.59
CA VAL A 537 -5.88 20.36 24.28
C VAL A 537 -5.61 20.27 25.77
N GLY A 538 -5.50 19.05 26.30
CA GLY A 538 -5.10 18.80 27.68
C GLY A 538 -5.26 17.35 28.12
N VAL A 539 -4.93 17.11 29.39
CA VAL A 539 -4.95 15.80 30.05
C VAL A 539 -5.38 15.95 31.50
N GLU A 540 -6.33 15.10 31.91
CA GLU A 540 -6.76 14.95 33.29
C GLU A 540 -6.05 13.76 33.95
N GLN A 541 -5.69 13.90 35.23
CA GLN A 541 -5.53 12.80 36.16
C GLN A 541 -6.76 12.76 37.09
N LYS A 542 -7.50 11.65 37.04
CA LYS A 542 -8.65 11.37 37.90
C LYS A 542 -8.22 11.12 39.35
N VAL A 543 -9.17 11.23 40.28
CA VAL A 543 -8.96 10.91 41.71
C VAL A 543 -8.50 9.45 41.91
N ASN A 544 -8.94 8.52 41.06
CA ASN A 544 -8.48 7.12 41.05
C ASN A 544 -7.16 6.89 40.26
N GLY A 545 -6.41 7.95 39.94
CA GLY A 545 -5.14 7.89 39.22
C GLY A 545 -5.23 7.71 37.70
N ASN A 546 -6.39 7.31 37.16
CA ASN A 546 -6.55 7.11 35.72
C ASN A 546 -6.37 8.40 34.91
N LEU A 547 -5.77 8.28 33.73
CA LEU A 547 -5.56 9.41 32.81
C LEU A 547 -6.71 9.51 31.77
N CYS A 548 -7.07 10.74 31.42
CA CYS A 548 -8.07 11.04 30.38
C CYS A 548 -7.56 12.17 29.49
N LEU A 549 -7.59 12.00 28.17
CA LEU A 549 -7.23 13.07 27.22
C LEU A 549 -8.44 13.94 26.90
N LEU A 550 -8.20 15.23 26.67
CA LEU A 550 -9.19 16.18 26.20
C LEU A 550 -8.92 16.51 24.73
N LEU A 551 -9.82 16.09 23.84
CA LEU A 551 -9.66 16.28 22.39
C LEU A 551 -10.61 17.35 21.86
N PHE A 552 -10.07 18.25 21.05
CA PHE A 552 -10.82 18.99 20.03
C PHE A 552 -10.87 18.16 18.74
N ASP A 553 -12.04 18.11 18.12
CA ASP A 553 -12.29 17.36 16.89
C ASP A 553 -12.82 18.31 15.81
N PRO A 554 -12.19 18.43 14.63
CA PRO A 554 -12.65 19.32 13.57
C PRO A 554 -14.00 18.91 12.94
N GLY A 555 -14.51 17.70 13.22
CA GLY A 555 -15.89 17.31 12.90
C GLY A 555 -16.96 17.95 13.78
N CYS A 556 -16.60 18.55 14.92
CA CYS A 556 -17.55 19.20 15.82
C CYS A 556 -17.93 20.61 15.31
N ALA A 557 -19.22 20.88 15.09
CA ALA A 557 -19.68 22.16 14.55
C ALA A 557 -19.55 23.34 15.55
N PRO A 558 -19.40 24.61 15.10
CA PRO A 558 -19.24 25.77 15.99
C PRO A 558 -20.45 26.04 16.89
N ARG A 559 -21.65 25.54 16.53
CA ARG A 559 -22.84 25.59 17.40
C ARG A 559 -22.69 24.67 18.62
N GLU A 560 -22.10 23.50 18.44
CA GLU A 560 -21.86 22.54 19.52
C GLU A 560 -20.63 22.94 20.35
N MET A 561 -19.52 23.34 19.74
CA MET A 561 -18.33 23.78 20.50
C MET A 561 -18.59 24.98 21.41
N ARG A 562 -19.44 25.95 20.98
CA ARG A 562 -19.86 27.07 21.84
C ARG A 562 -20.60 26.64 23.11
N ARG A 563 -21.11 25.41 23.21
CA ARG A 563 -21.74 24.87 24.44
C ARG A 563 -20.73 24.61 25.56
N VAL A 564 -19.42 24.65 25.29
CA VAL A 564 -18.36 24.69 26.32
C VAL A 564 -18.33 26.04 27.05
N LEU A 565 -18.77 27.13 26.39
CA LEU A 565 -18.71 28.49 26.93
C LEU A 565 -19.85 28.79 27.94
N SER A 566 -20.92 27.99 27.96
CA SER A 566 -22.01 28.09 28.93
C SER A 566 -21.83 27.07 30.05
N GLN A 567 -22.02 27.51 31.30
CA GLN A 567 -21.84 26.69 32.51
C GLN A 567 -22.78 25.47 32.51
N ASP A 568 -24.05 25.66 32.14
CA ASP A 568 -25.08 24.61 32.14
C ASP A 568 -24.76 23.45 31.18
N THR A 569 -24.06 23.74 30.07
CA THR A 569 -23.77 22.74 29.02
C THR A 569 -22.31 22.29 28.98
N ALA A 570 -21.40 22.98 29.66
CA ALA A 570 -19.97 22.65 29.70
C ALA A 570 -19.72 21.20 30.14
N ALA A 571 -20.34 20.75 31.23
CA ALA A 571 -20.20 19.38 31.74
C ALA A 571 -20.58 18.29 30.73
N THR A 572 -21.53 18.57 29.82
CA THR A 572 -21.96 17.64 28.77
C THR A 572 -20.99 17.66 27.58
N MET A 573 -20.45 18.82 27.21
CA MET A 573 -19.42 18.89 26.16
C MET A 573 -18.08 18.30 26.61
N VAL A 574 -17.67 18.56 27.85
CA VAL A 574 -16.44 17.97 28.43
C VAL A 574 -16.53 16.44 28.45
N ARG A 575 -17.70 15.86 28.78
CA ARG A 575 -17.93 14.40 28.65
C ARG A 575 -17.74 13.88 27.21
N ARG A 576 -18.06 14.66 26.17
CA ARG A 576 -17.82 14.29 24.76
C ARG A 576 -16.37 14.49 24.34
N MET A 577 -15.67 15.49 24.88
CA MET A 577 -14.23 15.73 24.63
C MET A 577 -13.31 14.72 25.30
N ARG A 578 -13.67 14.29 26.53
CA ARG A 578 -12.94 13.29 27.33
C ARG A 578 -12.74 11.99 26.56
N LYS A 579 -11.53 11.44 26.57
CA LYS A 579 -11.18 10.12 26.02
C LYS A 579 -10.26 9.38 26.99
N PHE A 580 -10.76 8.27 27.52
CA PHE A 580 -10.00 7.33 28.34
C PHE A 580 -9.22 6.33 27.47
N SER A 581 -8.33 5.54 28.06
CA SER A 581 -7.53 4.52 27.38
C SER A 581 -8.37 3.60 26.49
N GLY A 582 -9.50 3.09 26.99
CA GLY A 582 -10.43 2.24 26.25
C GLY A 582 -11.14 2.93 25.06
N GLY A 583 -11.07 4.25 24.94
CA GLY A 583 -11.59 5.03 23.81
C GLY A 583 -10.56 5.38 22.73
N LEU A 584 -9.28 5.01 22.93
CA LEU A 584 -8.21 5.13 21.93
C LEU A 584 -7.63 3.74 21.62
N LYS A 585 -8.29 3.02 20.71
CA LYS A 585 -7.93 1.62 20.34
C LYS A 585 -7.44 1.40 18.90
N HIS A 586 -7.33 2.43 18.05
CA HIS A 586 -6.70 2.25 16.74
C HIS A 586 -5.28 1.67 16.88
N ARG A 587 -4.89 0.80 15.93
CA ARG A 587 -3.61 0.07 15.93
C ARG A 587 -2.40 0.99 16.09
N GLN A 588 -2.45 2.21 15.56
CA GLN A 588 -1.36 3.18 15.56
C GLN A 588 -1.88 4.59 15.81
N TYR A 589 -1.10 5.38 16.54
CA TYR A 589 -1.25 6.84 16.62
C TYR A 589 0.09 7.52 16.36
N GLN A 590 0.07 8.67 15.68
CA GLN A 590 1.23 9.55 15.58
C GLN A 590 0.90 10.91 16.18
N ALA A 591 1.76 11.42 17.04
CA ALA A 591 1.61 12.73 17.67
C ALA A 591 2.64 13.72 17.12
N VAL A 592 2.24 14.95 16.81
CA VAL A 592 3.17 16.07 16.53
C VAL A 592 3.07 17.08 17.66
N ALA A 593 4.17 17.27 18.38
CA ALA A 593 4.32 18.31 19.38
C ALA A 593 5.27 19.39 18.88
N VAL A 594 4.98 20.64 19.25
CA VAL A 594 5.87 21.79 19.03
C VAL A 594 6.69 22.03 20.31
N GLU A 595 7.98 22.32 20.13
CA GLU A 595 9.02 22.31 21.17
C GLU A 595 9.86 23.61 21.21
N GLY A 596 9.74 24.49 20.22
CA GLY A 596 10.48 25.76 20.16
C GLY A 596 10.50 26.38 18.75
N LEU A 597 11.41 27.32 18.52
CA LEU A 597 11.87 27.70 17.17
C LEU A 597 13.09 26.85 16.76
N LEU A 598 13.34 26.75 15.46
CA LEU A 598 14.58 26.21 14.89
C LEU A 598 15.57 27.35 14.64
N THR A 599 16.84 27.15 14.96
CA THR A 599 17.90 28.01 14.40
C THR A 599 18.06 27.73 12.89
N PRO A 600 18.68 28.64 12.11
CA PRO A 600 18.98 28.37 10.70
C PRO A 600 19.83 27.10 10.48
N GLU A 601 20.69 26.77 11.45
CA GLU A 601 21.53 25.57 11.46
C GLU A 601 20.70 24.33 11.76
N GLU A 602 19.80 24.37 12.75
CA GLU A 602 18.87 23.25 13.03
C GLU A 602 17.93 22.98 11.85
N LYS A 603 17.43 24.03 11.19
CA LYS A 603 16.58 23.93 9.99
C LYS A 603 17.33 23.28 8.83
N ARG A 604 18.55 23.74 8.54
CA ARG A 604 19.44 23.17 7.51
C ARG A 604 19.93 21.75 7.88
N GLY A 605 19.99 21.44 9.18
CA GLY A 605 20.24 20.11 9.71
C GLY A 605 19.08 19.14 9.49
N ARG A 606 17.84 19.63 9.52
CA ARG A 606 16.61 18.85 9.24
C ARG A 606 16.27 18.72 7.76
N GLN A 607 16.92 19.49 6.89
CA GLN A 607 16.82 19.36 5.43
C GLN A 607 17.82 18.34 4.85
N PRO A 608 17.52 17.72 3.69
CA PRO A 608 18.44 16.83 2.99
C PRO A 608 19.80 17.48 2.67
N ALA A 609 20.83 16.64 2.54
CA ALA A 609 22.20 17.09 2.35
C ALA A 609 22.42 17.93 1.06
N SER A 610 21.54 17.79 0.05
CA SER A 610 21.57 18.54 -1.22
C SER A 610 21.54 20.06 -1.06
N HIS A 611 20.92 20.59 0.01
CA HIS A 611 20.84 22.04 0.27
C HIS A 611 21.90 22.54 1.29
N ARG A 612 22.90 21.72 1.63
CA ARG A 612 23.95 22.09 2.60
C ARG A 612 25.17 22.78 1.98
N THR A 613 24.95 23.87 1.25
CA THR A 613 26.00 24.81 0.86
C THR A 613 26.07 25.96 1.87
N ASP A 614 27.17 26.11 2.61
CA ASP A 614 28.35 26.80 2.07
C ASP A 614 29.63 26.55 2.92
N ARG A 615 30.79 26.88 2.32
CA ARG A 615 32.16 27.11 2.82
C ARG A 615 32.66 26.57 4.19
N ASN A 616 33.94 26.15 4.13
CA ASN A 616 34.92 26.00 5.22
C ASN A 616 34.74 24.82 6.20
N LEU A 617 35.18 23.63 5.77
CA LEU A 617 36.34 22.95 6.39
C LEU A 617 36.88 21.86 5.44
N THR A 618 38.03 21.25 5.75
CA THR A 618 38.86 20.49 4.80
C THR A 618 38.24 19.16 4.38
N VAL A 619 37.94 19.04 3.08
CA VAL A 619 37.53 17.82 2.38
C VAL A 619 38.77 17.07 1.87
N THR A 620 38.75 15.73 1.87
CA THR A 620 39.88 14.91 1.40
C THR A 620 40.09 15.05 -0.13
N PRO A 621 41.29 14.76 -0.68
CA PRO A 621 41.54 14.89 -2.12
C PRO A 621 40.61 14.04 -3.00
N GLU A 622 40.23 12.86 -2.52
CA GLU A 622 39.36 11.92 -3.24
C GLU A 622 37.90 12.41 -3.26
N GLU A 623 37.36 12.83 -2.11
CA GLU A 623 36.03 13.44 -2.04
C GLU A 623 35.94 14.75 -2.83
N LYS A 624 37.02 15.53 -2.87
CA LYS A 624 37.10 16.75 -3.68
C LYS A 624 37.00 16.40 -5.16
N SER A 625 37.78 15.44 -5.64
CA SER A 625 37.72 14.95 -7.03
C SER A 625 36.38 14.29 -7.38
N LYS A 626 35.64 13.75 -6.40
CA LYS A 626 34.27 13.28 -6.61
C LYS A 626 33.30 14.44 -6.83
N ARG A 627 33.30 15.45 -5.94
CA ARG A 627 32.42 16.63 -6.03
C ARG A 627 32.70 17.51 -7.23
N GLU A 628 33.94 17.54 -7.71
CA GLU A 628 34.35 18.23 -8.94
C GLU A 628 33.71 17.58 -10.17
N ARG A 629 33.79 16.24 -10.27
CA ARG A 629 33.07 15.45 -11.31
C ARG A 629 31.55 15.57 -11.22
N GLU A 630 30.99 15.56 -10.00
CA GLU A 630 29.55 15.74 -9.76
C GLU A 630 29.06 17.16 -10.18
N ARG A 631 29.92 18.19 -10.10
CA ARG A 631 29.63 19.54 -10.62
C ARG A 631 29.76 19.64 -12.13
N GLU A 632 30.83 19.14 -12.73
CA GLU A 632 31.01 19.14 -14.19
C GLU A 632 29.81 18.48 -14.90
N MET A 633 29.32 17.36 -14.32
CA MET A 633 28.16 16.62 -14.81
C MET A 633 26.84 17.39 -14.68
N ALA A 634 26.71 18.29 -13.70
CA ALA A 634 25.53 19.13 -13.51
C ALA A 634 25.58 20.42 -14.35
N GLU A 635 26.74 21.08 -14.40
CA GLU A 635 26.92 22.34 -15.12
C GLU A 635 26.84 22.13 -16.64
N GLY A 636 27.33 20.99 -17.14
CA GLY A 636 27.24 20.60 -18.56
C GLY A 636 25.83 20.41 -19.13
N PHE A 637 24.81 20.29 -18.28
CA PHE A 637 23.40 20.20 -18.67
C PHE A 637 22.63 21.54 -18.58
N SER A 638 23.29 22.65 -18.25
CA SER A 638 22.63 23.92 -17.86
C SER A 638 22.65 25.05 -18.90
N GLN A 639 22.56 24.74 -20.21
CA GLN A 639 22.40 25.74 -21.29
C GLN A 639 21.27 25.43 -22.28
N SER A 640 20.01 25.52 -21.84
CA SER A 640 18.87 26.00 -22.67
C SER A 640 17.60 26.19 -21.82
N SER A 641 16.56 26.73 -22.46
CA SER A 641 15.23 27.06 -21.94
C SER A 641 14.56 25.98 -21.06
N GLY A 642 13.76 26.44 -20.09
CA GLY A 642 13.02 25.60 -19.14
C GLY A 642 11.81 24.85 -19.72
N GLU A 643 12.06 24.01 -20.72
CA GLU A 643 11.16 22.94 -21.16
C GLU A 643 11.60 21.61 -20.55
N ALA A 644 10.74 20.60 -20.54
CA ALA A 644 11.13 19.26 -20.11
C ALA A 644 12.10 18.63 -21.14
N PRO A 645 13.14 17.87 -20.72
CA PRO A 645 14.12 17.30 -21.65
C PRO A 645 13.44 16.34 -22.63
N GLU A 646 13.48 16.68 -23.91
CA GLU A 646 12.79 15.93 -24.97
C GLU A 646 13.60 14.70 -25.40
N TYR A 647 13.32 13.56 -24.78
CA TYR A 647 13.94 12.27 -25.11
C TYR A 647 13.51 11.79 -26.50
N LYS A 648 14.49 11.59 -27.40
CA LYS A 648 14.32 11.20 -28.80
C LYS A 648 15.32 10.10 -29.20
N LEU A 649 14.94 9.29 -30.18
CA LEU A 649 15.85 8.32 -30.78
C LEU A 649 16.75 8.98 -31.83
N VAL A 650 18.06 8.92 -31.63
CA VAL A 650 19.11 9.51 -32.47
C VAL A 650 19.94 8.40 -33.12
N PRO A 651 20.14 8.40 -34.45
CA PRO A 651 20.88 7.33 -35.12
C PRO A 651 22.40 7.49 -35.04
N LEU A 652 23.11 6.44 -34.60
CA LEU A 652 24.56 6.29 -34.71
C LEU A 652 24.88 4.98 -35.47
N ARG A 653 25.62 5.04 -36.58
CA ARG A 653 26.02 3.87 -37.40
C ARG A 653 24.87 2.85 -37.67
N GLY A 654 23.64 3.31 -37.83
CA GLY A 654 22.46 2.42 -37.93
C GLY A 654 22.14 1.68 -36.62
N PHE A 655 22.10 2.42 -35.51
CA PHE A 655 21.59 2.01 -34.20
C PHE A 655 20.95 3.23 -33.53
N SER A 656 19.82 3.04 -32.86
CA SER A 656 19.02 4.12 -32.26
C SER A 656 19.38 4.31 -30.79
N LEU A 657 20.08 5.41 -30.47
CA LEU A 657 20.40 5.84 -29.11
C LEU A 657 19.31 6.77 -28.55
N ILE A 658 19.11 6.77 -27.25
CA ILE A 658 18.22 7.75 -26.58
C ILE A 658 19.03 9.02 -26.26
N SER A 659 18.60 10.19 -26.77
CA SER A 659 19.20 11.50 -26.45
C SER A 659 19.21 11.78 -24.95
N GLY A 660 20.20 12.52 -24.44
CA GLY A 660 20.29 12.87 -23.01
C GLY A 660 20.54 11.69 -22.05
N ILE A 661 20.52 10.45 -22.53
CA ILE A 661 20.85 9.21 -21.81
C ILE A 661 22.19 8.63 -22.30
N HIS A 662 22.46 8.78 -23.59
CA HIS A 662 23.70 8.37 -24.26
C HIS A 662 24.29 9.57 -25.02
N SER A 663 25.63 9.62 -25.15
CA SER A 663 26.30 10.44 -26.15
C SER A 663 26.71 9.55 -27.33
N PRO A 664 26.40 9.91 -28.59
CA PRO A 664 26.87 9.18 -29.76
C PRO A 664 28.40 9.06 -29.79
N GLU A 665 29.12 10.11 -29.39
CA GLU A 665 30.57 10.19 -29.39
C GLU A 665 31.19 9.27 -28.33
N VAL A 666 30.58 9.19 -27.14
CA VAL A 666 31.00 8.27 -26.08
C VAL A 666 30.74 6.83 -26.48
N VAL A 667 29.58 6.52 -27.07
CA VAL A 667 29.22 5.18 -27.55
C VAL A 667 30.15 4.72 -28.67
N ASP A 668 30.48 5.59 -29.62
CA ASP A 668 31.35 5.24 -30.74
C ASP A 668 32.77 4.87 -30.27
N GLN A 669 33.26 5.56 -29.22
CA GLN A 669 34.57 5.31 -28.62
C GLN A 669 34.67 3.99 -27.83
N ILE A 670 33.56 3.34 -27.47
CA ILE A 670 33.59 2.06 -26.73
C ILE A 670 34.32 0.98 -27.54
N GLN A 671 34.23 1.03 -28.86
CA GLN A 671 34.91 0.09 -29.76
C GLN A 671 36.45 0.10 -29.61
N ASN A 672 37.01 1.25 -29.22
CA ASN A 672 38.44 1.48 -29.07
C ASN A 672 38.89 1.50 -27.58
N PHE A 673 38.05 1.02 -26.66
CA PHE A 673 38.31 1.06 -25.22
C PHE A 673 39.30 -0.03 -24.77
N GLU A 674 40.23 0.30 -23.87
CA GLU A 674 41.18 -0.67 -23.32
C GLU A 674 40.57 -1.53 -22.19
N ILE A 675 40.42 -2.82 -22.47
CA ILE A 675 39.92 -3.83 -21.54
C ILE A 675 41.07 -4.66 -20.95
N LYS A 676 40.78 -5.36 -19.85
CA LYS A 676 41.66 -6.29 -19.13
C LYS A 676 41.12 -7.72 -19.23
N ASP A 677 41.97 -8.71 -19.00
CA ASP A 677 41.61 -10.14 -19.03
C ASP A 677 40.59 -10.56 -17.96
N SER A 678 40.47 -9.75 -16.90
CA SER A 678 39.51 -9.92 -15.80
C SER A 678 38.23 -9.09 -15.94
N ASP A 679 38.05 -8.36 -17.06
CA ASP A 679 36.82 -7.60 -17.30
C ASP A 679 35.68 -8.52 -17.81
N VAL A 680 34.45 -8.23 -17.40
CA VAL A 680 33.25 -9.00 -17.71
C VAL A 680 32.19 -8.09 -18.34
N PHE A 681 31.75 -8.45 -19.54
CA PHE A 681 30.75 -7.75 -20.33
C PHE A 681 29.46 -8.55 -20.37
N VAL A 682 28.41 -8.02 -19.75
CA VAL A 682 27.07 -8.64 -19.72
C VAL A 682 26.21 -8.04 -20.82
N ILE A 683 25.95 -8.83 -21.84
CA ILE A 683 25.29 -8.36 -23.05
C ILE A 683 23.88 -8.93 -23.11
N THR A 684 22.91 -8.06 -23.37
CA THR A 684 21.49 -8.44 -23.46
C THR A 684 20.79 -7.58 -24.49
N TYR A 685 19.82 -8.12 -25.23
CA TYR A 685 18.81 -7.24 -25.84
C TYR A 685 17.93 -6.65 -24.71
N PRO A 686 17.39 -5.42 -24.85
CA PRO A 686 16.46 -4.84 -23.89
C PRO A 686 15.40 -5.81 -23.36
N LYS A 687 15.27 -5.85 -22.02
CA LYS A 687 14.34 -6.69 -21.26
C LYS A 687 14.61 -8.21 -21.23
N SER A 688 15.72 -8.70 -21.79
CA SER A 688 16.14 -10.12 -21.74
C SER A 688 16.80 -10.57 -20.41
N GLY A 689 16.43 -9.98 -19.26
CA GLY A 689 16.88 -10.44 -17.93
C GLY A 689 18.08 -9.71 -17.31
N THR A 690 18.57 -8.62 -17.91
CA THR A 690 19.80 -7.89 -17.53
C THR A 690 19.95 -7.62 -16.03
N ILE A 691 18.90 -7.12 -15.35
CA ILE A 691 18.93 -6.76 -13.92
C ILE A 691 19.07 -7.98 -13.01
N TRP A 692 18.56 -9.12 -13.46
CA TRP A 692 18.68 -10.40 -12.74
C TRP A 692 20.12 -10.89 -12.77
N LEU A 693 20.78 -10.81 -13.93
CA LEU A 693 22.20 -11.15 -14.05
C LEU A 693 23.11 -10.13 -13.35
N GLN A 694 22.76 -8.83 -13.32
CA GLN A 694 23.45 -7.85 -12.46
C GLN A 694 23.41 -8.31 -10.99
N GLN A 695 22.26 -8.75 -10.47
CA GLN A 695 22.12 -9.24 -9.09
C GLN A 695 22.96 -10.49 -8.83
N ILE A 696 22.91 -11.47 -9.74
CA ILE A 696 23.65 -12.73 -9.63
C ILE A 696 25.16 -12.45 -9.56
N LEU A 697 25.70 -11.69 -10.50
CA LEU A 697 27.13 -11.34 -10.54
C LEU A 697 27.54 -10.50 -9.33
N SER A 698 26.69 -9.54 -8.97
CA SER A 698 26.83 -8.71 -7.78
C SER A 698 26.90 -9.52 -6.48
N LEU A 699 26.21 -10.66 -6.39
CA LEU A 699 26.26 -11.56 -5.24
C LEU A 699 27.43 -12.56 -5.33
N ILE A 700 27.81 -13.00 -6.53
CA ILE A 700 28.96 -13.90 -6.73
C ILE A 700 30.27 -13.26 -6.23
N GLU A 701 30.54 -12.00 -6.58
CA GLU A 701 31.79 -11.34 -6.17
C GLU A 701 31.88 -11.07 -4.65
N VAL A 702 30.73 -10.90 -3.96
CA VAL A 702 30.65 -10.85 -2.48
C VAL A 702 30.35 -12.21 -1.84
N LYS A 703 30.38 -13.29 -2.62
CA LYS A 703 30.15 -14.68 -2.18
C LYS A 703 28.84 -14.89 -1.40
N GLY A 704 27.76 -14.27 -1.84
CA GLY A 704 26.42 -14.38 -1.24
C GLY A 704 26.12 -13.39 -0.11
N ASP A 705 27.11 -12.68 0.42
CA ASP A 705 26.90 -11.71 1.51
C ASP A 705 26.10 -10.48 1.05
N VAL A 706 24.79 -10.49 1.33
CA VAL A 706 23.89 -9.36 1.04
C VAL A 706 24.29 -8.11 1.84
N THR A 707 24.93 -8.23 3.01
CA THR A 707 25.29 -7.06 3.84
C THR A 707 26.34 -6.18 3.16
N ALA A 708 27.25 -6.79 2.38
CA ALA A 708 28.19 -6.07 1.51
C ALA A 708 27.50 -5.31 0.34
N THR A 709 26.21 -5.56 0.09
CA THR A 709 25.46 -4.97 -1.05
C THR A 709 24.52 -3.82 -0.67
N ILE A 710 24.20 -3.64 0.62
CA ILE A 710 23.12 -2.74 1.08
C ILE A 710 23.31 -1.26 0.77
N ASN A 711 24.53 -0.85 0.45
CA ASN A 711 24.93 0.55 0.27
C ASN A 711 25.06 1.00 -1.20
N GLN A 712 24.85 0.11 -2.18
CA GLN A 712 25.05 0.42 -3.61
C GLN A 712 24.06 -0.34 -4.51
N LEU A 713 23.48 0.38 -5.47
CA LEU A 713 22.55 -0.15 -6.46
C LEU A 713 23.22 -1.14 -7.41
N ASN A 714 22.44 -2.06 -7.99
CA ASN A 714 22.92 -2.95 -9.05
C ASN A 714 23.46 -2.17 -10.27
N SER A 715 22.91 -0.99 -10.56
CA SER A 715 23.42 -0.06 -11.59
C SER A 715 24.75 0.62 -11.23
N GLU A 716 25.14 0.66 -9.95
CA GLU A 716 26.41 1.24 -9.51
C GLU A 716 27.52 0.18 -9.42
N ARG A 717 27.14 -1.05 -9.06
CA ARG A 717 28.05 -2.20 -8.91
C ARG A 717 28.36 -2.89 -10.24
N VAL A 718 27.40 -2.87 -11.17
CA VAL A 718 27.56 -3.38 -12.53
C VAL A 718 27.03 -2.31 -13.52
N PRO A 719 27.78 -1.22 -13.74
CA PRO A 719 27.33 -0.08 -14.55
C PRO A 719 27.12 -0.41 -16.03
N TRP A 720 26.31 0.43 -16.69
CA TRP A 720 26.05 0.37 -18.13
C TRP A 720 27.17 1.11 -18.89
N ILE A 721 27.83 0.46 -19.84
CA ILE A 721 29.00 1.07 -20.50
C ILE A 721 28.62 2.19 -21.50
N GLU A 722 27.40 2.16 -22.04
CA GLU A 722 26.86 3.14 -23.00
C GLU A 722 26.22 4.39 -22.36
N LEU A 723 25.99 4.41 -21.05
CA LEU A 723 25.37 5.55 -20.38
C LEU A 723 26.37 6.68 -20.12
N LEU A 724 25.86 7.91 -20.11
CA LEU A 724 26.63 9.10 -19.73
C LEU A 724 27.30 8.92 -18.36
N ASP A 725 28.54 9.41 -18.26
CA ASP A 725 29.49 9.33 -17.14
C ASP A 725 29.85 7.93 -16.57
N SER A 726 29.06 6.89 -16.87
CA SER A 726 29.28 5.51 -16.42
C SER A 726 30.61 4.92 -16.93
N ARG A 727 31.14 5.43 -18.06
CA ARG A 727 32.51 5.13 -18.52
C ARG A 727 33.58 5.50 -17.50
N LYS A 728 33.46 6.64 -16.79
CA LYS A 728 34.42 7.06 -15.74
C LYS A 728 34.42 6.03 -14.60
N GLN A 729 33.22 5.61 -14.18
CA GLN A 729 33.00 4.61 -13.13
C GLN A 729 33.62 3.26 -13.51
N PHE A 730 33.31 2.73 -14.70
CA PHE A 730 33.89 1.48 -15.20
C PHE A 730 35.42 1.54 -15.33
N VAL A 731 36.01 2.63 -15.83
CA VAL A 731 37.47 2.80 -15.87
C VAL A 731 38.07 2.66 -14.47
N SER A 732 37.48 3.35 -13.48
CA SER A 732 37.98 3.42 -12.10
C SER A 732 37.70 2.19 -11.22
N ALA A 733 36.85 1.27 -11.67
CA ALA A 733 36.47 0.11 -10.88
C ALA A 733 37.67 -0.83 -10.60
N PRO A 734 37.74 -1.44 -9.40
CA PRO A 734 38.71 -2.50 -9.14
C PRO A 734 38.49 -3.68 -10.10
N SER A 735 39.56 -4.39 -10.45
CA SER A 735 39.43 -5.65 -11.21
C SER A 735 39.00 -6.78 -10.26
N PRO A 736 38.05 -7.66 -10.65
CA PRO A 736 37.37 -7.77 -11.95
C PRO A 736 36.35 -6.65 -12.18
N ARG A 737 36.40 -6.00 -13.37
CA ARG A 737 35.46 -4.93 -13.71
C ARG A 737 34.27 -5.52 -14.45
N ILE A 738 33.06 -5.37 -13.92
CA ILE A 738 31.83 -5.93 -14.52
C ILE A 738 30.97 -4.77 -15.05
N CYS A 739 30.46 -4.90 -16.28
CA CYS A 739 29.52 -3.94 -16.86
C CYS A 739 28.39 -4.65 -17.62
N VAL A 740 27.29 -3.93 -17.87
CA VAL A 740 26.18 -4.36 -18.75
C VAL A 740 26.13 -3.53 -20.03
N SER A 741 25.55 -4.09 -21.09
CA SER A 741 25.23 -3.33 -22.31
C SER A 741 24.03 -3.91 -23.09
N HIS A 742 23.36 -3.00 -23.80
CA HIS A 742 22.37 -3.22 -24.86
C HIS A 742 22.91 -2.90 -26.27
N LEU A 743 24.22 -2.65 -26.41
CA LEU A 743 24.84 -2.31 -27.69
C LEU A 743 25.03 -3.55 -28.60
N PRO A 744 24.76 -3.42 -29.91
CA PRO A 744 25.18 -4.41 -30.90
C PRO A 744 26.70 -4.56 -30.96
N TYR A 745 27.15 -5.80 -31.21
CA TYR A 745 28.56 -6.21 -31.30
C TYR A 745 29.51 -5.22 -32.04
N LYS A 746 29.02 -4.53 -33.09
CA LYS A 746 29.79 -3.53 -33.86
C LYS A 746 30.35 -2.34 -33.06
N PHE A 747 29.85 -2.07 -31.86
CA PHE A 747 30.34 -1.00 -30.97
C PHE A 747 31.29 -1.47 -29.88
N MET A 748 31.55 -2.78 -29.77
CA MET A 748 32.18 -3.36 -28.60
C MET A 748 33.71 -3.35 -28.69
N PRO A 749 34.43 -3.34 -27.54
CA PRO A 749 35.88 -3.19 -27.53
C PRO A 749 36.57 -4.26 -28.38
N VAL A 750 37.41 -3.84 -29.33
CA VAL A 750 38.09 -4.77 -30.27
C VAL A 750 38.94 -5.83 -29.57
N GLY A 751 39.38 -5.58 -28.33
CA GLY A 751 40.08 -6.57 -27.49
C GLY A 751 39.26 -7.82 -27.17
N LEU A 752 37.92 -7.76 -27.20
CA LEU A 752 37.07 -8.95 -26.98
C LEU A 752 37.33 -10.00 -28.07
N LYS A 753 37.53 -9.57 -29.33
CA LYS A 753 37.89 -10.44 -30.47
C LYS A 753 39.29 -11.06 -30.35
N GLN A 754 40.11 -10.51 -29.46
CA GLN A 754 41.45 -11.02 -29.12
C GLN A 754 41.39 -11.95 -27.90
N LYS A 755 40.18 -12.33 -27.46
CA LYS A 755 39.91 -13.09 -26.23
C LYS A 755 40.46 -12.45 -24.96
N LYS A 756 40.60 -11.12 -24.96
CA LYS A 756 40.86 -10.31 -23.76
C LYS A 756 39.52 -10.06 -23.06
N GLY A 757 39.41 -10.39 -21.77
CA GLY A 757 38.17 -10.29 -21.00
C GLY A 757 37.16 -11.41 -21.29
N LYS A 758 35.94 -11.29 -20.76
CA LYS A 758 34.86 -12.30 -20.86
C LYS A 758 33.52 -11.66 -21.21
N VAL A 759 32.71 -12.36 -22.00
CA VAL A 759 31.35 -11.96 -22.38
C VAL A 759 30.34 -12.97 -21.86
N ILE A 760 29.27 -12.50 -21.21
CA ILE A 760 28.09 -13.30 -20.88
C ILE A 760 26.89 -12.71 -21.65
N TYR A 761 26.35 -13.47 -22.58
CA TYR A 761 25.17 -13.06 -23.37
C TYR A 761 23.91 -13.71 -22.82
N VAL A 762 22.90 -12.91 -22.47
CA VAL A 762 21.56 -13.40 -22.12
C VAL A 762 20.57 -13.13 -23.24
N ALA A 763 20.10 -14.20 -23.86
CA ALA A 763 18.96 -14.16 -24.77
C ALA A 763 17.65 -14.41 -24.00
N ARG A 764 16.53 -14.11 -24.65
CA ARG A 764 15.18 -14.42 -24.17
C ARG A 764 14.27 -14.63 -25.38
N ASN A 765 13.24 -15.48 -25.27
CA ASN A 765 12.25 -15.64 -26.34
C ASN A 765 11.68 -14.26 -26.75
N PRO A 766 11.63 -13.94 -28.06
CA PRO A 766 11.36 -12.57 -28.50
C PRO A 766 9.91 -12.13 -28.29
N LYS A 767 8.96 -13.06 -28.16
CA LYS A 767 7.54 -12.73 -27.94
C LYS A 767 7.32 -12.15 -26.53
N ASP A 768 7.92 -12.76 -25.51
CA ASP A 768 7.92 -12.18 -24.17
C ASP A 768 8.79 -10.92 -24.06
N VAL A 769 9.89 -10.82 -24.82
CA VAL A 769 10.67 -9.58 -24.91
C VAL A 769 9.77 -8.43 -25.37
N LEU A 770 9.00 -8.63 -26.45
CA LEU A 770 8.06 -7.64 -26.99
C LEU A 770 7.05 -7.19 -25.91
N VAL A 771 6.37 -8.13 -25.23
CA VAL A 771 5.42 -7.80 -24.14
C VAL A 771 6.10 -7.11 -22.96
N SER A 772 7.26 -7.60 -22.53
CA SER A 772 8.06 -7.00 -21.45
C SER A 772 8.52 -5.57 -21.80
N TYR A 773 8.76 -5.31 -23.09
CA TYR A 773 9.20 -4.01 -23.58
C TYR A 773 8.05 -3.03 -23.81
N TYR A 774 6.89 -3.50 -24.25
CA TYR A 774 5.63 -2.74 -24.31
C TYR A 774 5.26 -2.18 -22.93
N HIS A 775 5.23 -3.04 -21.91
CA HIS A 775 4.97 -2.61 -20.52
C HIS A 775 6.05 -1.68 -19.97
N PHE A 776 7.31 -1.82 -20.41
CA PHE A 776 8.38 -0.92 -19.98
C PHE A 776 8.24 0.49 -20.57
N HIS A 777 7.94 0.62 -21.86
CA HIS A 777 7.72 1.93 -22.50
C HIS A 777 6.53 2.71 -21.88
N LYS A 778 5.60 2.05 -21.19
CA LYS A 778 4.50 2.73 -20.48
C LYS A 778 4.93 3.54 -19.25
N TYR A 779 6.12 3.28 -18.70
CA TYR A 779 6.61 3.96 -17.49
C TYR A 779 8.07 4.41 -17.57
N ALA A 780 8.82 4.01 -18.59
CA ALA A 780 10.12 4.56 -18.92
C ALA A 780 9.96 5.92 -19.61
N ASN A 781 10.07 7.01 -18.84
CA ASN A 781 9.86 8.38 -19.31
C ASN A 781 10.89 8.85 -20.35
N MET A 782 12.03 8.16 -20.48
CA MET A 782 13.01 8.36 -21.55
C MET A 782 12.70 7.58 -22.85
N LEU A 783 11.50 7.01 -22.97
CA LEU A 783 11.00 6.28 -24.15
C LEU A 783 9.60 6.78 -24.54
N GLU A 784 9.24 6.59 -25.81
CA GLU A 784 7.90 6.94 -26.30
C GLU A 784 6.81 6.06 -25.67
N THR A 785 5.82 6.67 -25.01
CA THR A 785 4.69 5.94 -24.41
C THR A 785 3.84 5.26 -25.49
N PRO A 786 3.62 3.93 -25.47
CA PRO A 786 2.90 3.25 -26.54
C PRO A 786 1.39 3.49 -26.43
N LYS A 787 0.77 3.90 -27.55
CA LYS A 787 -0.68 4.09 -27.68
C LYS A 787 -1.48 2.82 -27.38
N ASP A 788 -1.09 1.70 -27.99
CA ASP A 788 -1.71 0.39 -27.86
C ASP A 788 -0.67 -0.72 -28.19
N PHE A 789 -1.05 -1.99 -28.01
CA PHE A 789 -0.14 -3.12 -28.23
C PHE A 789 0.16 -3.32 -29.71
N ASP A 790 -0.82 -3.16 -30.60
CA ASP A 790 -0.68 -3.42 -32.03
C ASP A 790 0.29 -2.42 -32.70
N THR A 791 0.17 -1.13 -32.37
CA THR A 791 1.10 -0.08 -32.81
C THR A 791 2.52 -0.35 -32.30
N PHE A 792 2.66 -0.91 -31.09
CA PHE A 792 3.96 -1.28 -30.54
C PHE A 792 4.53 -2.56 -31.18
N PHE A 793 3.68 -3.52 -31.52
CA PHE A 793 4.07 -4.75 -32.22
C PHE A 793 4.70 -4.42 -33.57
N GLU A 794 4.10 -3.52 -34.37
CA GLU A 794 4.70 -3.07 -35.64
C GLU A 794 6.06 -2.40 -35.42
N LYS A 795 6.16 -1.42 -34.50
CA LYS A 795 7.43 -0.74 -34.18
C LYS A 795 8.52 -1.72 -33.76
N PHE A 796 8.20 -2.74 -32.96
CA PHE A 796 9.15 -3.77 -32.55
C PHE A 796 9.59 -4.65 -33.73
N MET A 797 8.66 -5.06 -34.60
CA MET A 797 8.94 -5.91 -35.77
C MET A 797 9.76 -5.20 -36.85
N GLU A 798 9.58 -3.87 -36.99
CA GLU A 798 10.40 -2.99 -37.83
C GLU A 798 11.78 -2.69 -37.22
N GLY A 799 11.93 -2.79 -35.89
CA GLY A 799 13.13 -2.36 -35.17
C GLY A 799 13.16 -0.85 -34.88
N ASN A 800 12.00 -0.19 -34.90
CA ASN A 800 11.78 1.22 -34.58
C ASN A 800 11.64 1.45 -33.05
N VAL A 801 12.57 0.87 -32.29
CA VAL A 801 12.70 0.96 -30.82
C VAL A 801 14.19 1.05 -30.44
N PHE A 802 14.51 1.49 -29.22
CA PHE A 802 15.88 1.36 -28.68
C PHE A 802 16.29 -0.13 -28.65
N GLY A 803 17.56 -0.44 -28.94
CA GLY A 803 18.02 -1.82 -29.21
C GLY A 803 17.75 -2.30 -30.66
N ASN A 804 16.88 -1.62 -31.41
CA ASN A 804 16.45 -1.93 -32.77
C ASN A 804 15.95 -3.38 -32.95
N CYS A 805 16.27 -4.02 -34.08
CA CYS A 805 15.78 -5.34 -34.47
C CYS A 805 16.40 -6.45 -33.60
N TRP A 806 15.60 -7.08 -32.73
CA TRP A 806 16.01 -8.21 -31.87
C TRP A 806 16.75 -9.31 -32.65
N PHE A 807 16.24 -9.66 -33.84
CA PHE A 807 16.80 -10.72 -34.68
C PHE A 807 18.26 -10.43 -35.05
N GLU A 808 18.56 -9.21 -35.50
CA GLU A 808 19.91 -8.85 -35.93
C GLU A 808 20.84 -8.62 -34.74
N HIS A 809 20.32 -8.18 -33.59
CA HIS A 809 21.10 -8.12 -32.34
C HIS A 809 21.55 -9.51 -31.89
N VAL A 810 20.63 -10.48 -31.78
CA VAL A 810 20.95 -11.86 -31.36
C VAL A 810 21.89 -12.53 -32.36
N LYS A 811 21.58 -12.46 -33.67
CA LYS A 811 22.45 -12.97 -34.74
C LYS A 811 23.87 -12.41 -34.65
N SER A 812 24.01 -11.08 -34.66
CA SER A 812 25.30 -10.41 -34.73
C SER A 812 26.18 -10.68 -33.51
N TRP A 813 25.60 -11.04 -32.38
CA TRP A 813 26.34 -11.47 -31.21
C TRP A 813 26.68 -12.97 -31.24
N PHE A 814 25.71 -13.82 -31.61
CA PHE A 814 25.91 -15.27 -31.68
C PHE A 814 26.89 -15.68 -32.80
N SER A 815 26.89 -15.00 -33.95
CA SER A 815 27.76 -15.32 -35.09
C SER A 815 29.25 -15.09 -34.83
N HIS A 816 29.60 -14.25 -33.85
CA HIS A 816 30.97 -13.93 -33.48
C HIS A 816 31.39 -14.56 -32.14
N LYS A 817 30.55 -15.43 -31.54
CA LYS A 817 30.79 -16.01 -30.21
C LYS A 817 32.15 -16.68 -30.07
N ASP A 818 32.64 -17.35 -31.12
CA ASP A 818 33.86 -18.14 -31.10
C ASP A 818 35.14 -17.29 -31.21
N GLU A 819 35.02 -16.00 -31.58
CA GLU A 819 36.11 -15.02 -31.53
C GLU A 819 36.42 -14.57 -30.10
N MET A 820 35.48 -14.77 -29.16
CA MET A 820 35.50 -14.21 -27.82
C MET A 820 35.62 -15.33 -26.75
N ASN A 821 35.87 -14.94 -25.50
CA ASN A 821 35.54 -15.81 -24.36
C ASN A 821 34.06 -15.59 -24.05
N PHE A 822 33.19 -16.48 -24.50
CA PHE A 822 31.76 -16.22 -24.58
C PHE A 822 30.93 -17.30 -23.87
N LEU A 823 30.09 -16.89 -22.92
CA LEU A 823 29.06 -17.72 -22.29
C LEU A 823 27.69 -17.30 -22.81
N TYR A 824 26.97 -18.20 -23.48
CA TYR A 824 25.58 -18.02 -23.86
C TYR A 824 24.66 -18.68 -22.82
N ILE A 825 23.65 -17.94 -22.37
CA ILE A 825 22.54 -18.43 -21.53
C ILE A 825 21.22 -17.82 -22.01
N THR A 826 20.11 -18.48 -21.74
CA THR A 826 18.77 -17.91 -21.95
C THR A 826 18.13 -17.52 -20.62
N TYR A 827 17.23 -16.53 -20.66
CA TYR A 827 16.36 -16.18 -19.54
C TYR A 827 15.48 -17.36 -19.12
N GLU A 828 15.11 -18.20 -20.08
CA GLU A 828 14.35 -19.42 -19.89
C GLU A 828 15.15 -20.48 -19.10
N ASP A 829 16.45 -20.68 -19.39
CA ASP A 829 17.33 -21.56 -18.59
C ASP A 829 17.38 -21.11 -17.13
N MET A 830 17.46 -19.79 -16.89
CA MET A 830 17.49 -19.21 -15.54
C MET A 830 16.18 -19.44 -14.77
N ILE A 831 15.07 -19.64 -15.48
CA ILE A 831 13.77 -20.00 -14.90
C ILE A 831 13.65 -21.53 -14.70
N LYS A 832 14.16 -22.36 -15.62
CA LYS A 832 14.14 -23.84 -15.51
C LYS A 832 15.05 -24.33 -14.38
N ASP A 833 16.30 -23.86 -14.34
CA ASP A 833 17.28 -24.17 -13.29
C ASP A 833 18.28 -23.03 -13.06
N LEU A 834 17.95 -22.15 -12.11
CA LEU A 834 18.82 -21.06 -11.68
C LEU A 834 20.16 -21.58 -11.08
N ARG A 835 20.18 -22.77 -10.46
CA ARG A 835 21.41 -23.31 -9.85
C ARG A 835 22.42 -23.68 -10.93
N SER A 836 22.03 -24.51 -11.89
CA SER A 836 22.91 -24.91 -13.00
C SER A 836 23.41 -23.69 -13.79
N VAL A 837 22.57 -22.67 -14.01
CA VAL A 837 23.02 -21.43 -14.66
C VAL A 837 24.03 -20.65 -13.80
N VAL A 838 23.81 -20.51 -12.49
CA VAL A 838 24.77 -19.84 -11.59
C VAL A 838 26.10 -20.62 -11.50
N GLU A 839 26.06 -21.96 -11.45
CA GLU A 839 27.25 -22.83 -11.46
C GLU A 839 28.03 -22.72 -12.79
N ARG A 840 27.33 -22.64 -13.93
CA ARG A 840 27.95 -22.34 -15.23
C ARG A 840 28.61 -20.96 -15.26
N ILE A 841 27.99 -19.94 -14.65
CA ILE A 841 28.54 -18.59 -14.54
C ILE A 841 29.79 -18.57 -13.64
N THR A 842 29.74 -19.16 -12.45
CA THR A 842 30.88 -19.16 -11.51
C THR A 842 32.07 -19.94 -12.08
N SER A 843 31.81 -21.08 -12.73
CA SER A 843 32.82 -21.85 -13.47
C SER A 843 33.46 -21.02 -14.59
N PHE A 844 32.65 -20.44 -15.48
CA PHE A 844 33.13 -19.58 -16.58
C PHE A 844 33.92 -18.36 -16.10
N LEU A 845 33.52 -17.74 -14.99
CA LEU A 845 34.23 -16.60 -14.40
C LEU A 845 35.50 -16.99 -13.63
N ALA A 846 35.66 -18.27 -13.27
CA ALA A 846 36.61 -18.78 -12.28
C ALA A 846 36.38 -18.14 -10.89
N ARG A 847 35.24 -18.48 -10.27
CA ARG A 847 34.86 -18.09 -8.90
C ARG A 847 34.53 -19.34 -8.08
N ASN A 848 35.32 -19.59 -7.05
CA ASN A 848 35.07 -20.68 -6.11
C ASN A 848 34.14 -20.19 -5.00
N LEU A 849 32.90 -20.69 -5.00
CA LEU A 849 31.93 -20.52 -3.91
C LEU A 849 31.79 -21.84 -3.14
N THR A 850 31.52 -21.79 -1.84
CA THR A 850 31.04 -22.97 -1.11
C THR A 850 29.58 -23.26 -1.47
N SER A 851 29.08 -24.47 -1.18
CA SER A 851 27.68 -24.83 -1.41
C SER A 851 26.71 -23.89 -0.69
N GLN A 852 27.08 -23.37 0.49
CA GLN A 852 26.27 -22.37 1.19
C GLN A 852 26.27 -21.04 0.44
N GLN A 853 27.44 -20.50 0.09
CA GLN A 853 27.56 -19.22 -0.62
C GLN A 853 26.83 -19.25 -1.97
N LEU A 854 26.83 -20.42 -2.64
CA LEU A 854 26.03 -20.66 -3.84
C LEU A 854 24.52 -20.64 -3.55
N ASN A 855 24.07 -21.28 -2.46
CA ASN A 855 22.67 -21.21 -2.04
C ASN A 855 22.24 -19.77 -1.74
N ASP A 856 23.08 -19.00 -1.04
CA ASP A 856 22.82 -17.60 -0.68
C ASP A 856 22.70 -16.73 -1.95
N VAL A 857 23.59 -16.90 -2.93
CA VAL A 857 23.52 -16.26 -4.25
C VAL A 857 22.20 -16.58 -4.95
N ILE A 858 21.77 -17.85 -4.95
CA ILE A 858 20.54 -18.32 -5.59
C ILE A 858 19.31 -17.74 -4.88
N GLU A 859 19.21 -17.86 -3.56
CA GLU A 859 18.08 -17.36 -2.76
C GLU A 859 17.89 -15.85 -2.92
N HIS A 860 18.96 -15.07 -2.78
CA HIS A 860 18.92 -13.61 -2.89
C HIS A 860 18.87 -13.10 -4.34
N SER A 861 18.94 -14.00 -5.32
CA SER A 861 18.62 -13.74 -6.73
C SER A 861 17.21 -14.19 -7.14
N THR A 862 16.41 -14.81 -6.26
CA THR A 862 15.02 -15.16 -6.61
C THR A 862 14.17 -13.91 -6.89
N PHE A 863 13.21 -14.01 -7.81
CA PHE A 863 12.32 -12.88 -8.16
C PHE A 863 11.60 -12.29 -6.93
N LYS A 864 11.18 -13.15 -5.98
CA LYS A 864 10.57 -12.76 -4.71
C LYS A 864 11.50 -11.88 -3.87
N ASN A 865 12.74 -12.32 -3.65
CA ASN A 865 13.69 -11.61 -2.81
C ASN A 865 14.24 -10.35 -3.51
N MET A 866 14.49 -10.40 -4.82
CA MET A 866 14.83 -9.21 -5.59
C MET A 866 13.73 -8.16 -5.55
N LYS A 867 12.45 -8.52 -5.75
CA LYS A 867 11.32 -7.57 -5.76
C LYS A 867 11.23 -6.77 -4.45
N ASN A 868 11.61 -7.38 -3.34
CA ASN A 868 11.61 -6.79 -2.00
C ASN A 868 12.94 -6.08 -1.61
N ASN A 869 13.95 -6.08 -2.48
CA ASN A 869 15.25 -5.43 -2.23
C ASN A 869 15.40 -4.14 -3.08
N PRO A 870 15.35 -2.93 -2.47
CA PRO A 870 15.49 -1.65 -3.18
C PRO A 870 16.76 -1.53 -4.03
N GLN A 871 17.88 -2.13 -3.59
CA GLN A 871 19.15 -2.07 -4.30
C GLN A 871 19.15 -2.92 -5.59
N ALA A 872 18.24 -3.90 -5.67
CA ALA A 872 18.17 -4.89 -6.76
C ALA A 872 16.97 -4.70 -7.70
N ASN A 873 15.93 -3.96 -7.28
CA ASN A 873 14.66 -3.83 -8.02
C ASN A 873 14.52 -2.53 -8.86
N TYR A 874 15.53 -1.65 -8.84
CA TYR A 874 15.57 -0.36 -9.54
C TYR A 874 14.53 0.70 -9.08
N GLN A 875 13.82 0.49 -7.95
CA GLN A 875 12.86 1.48 -7.40
C GLN A 875 13.49 2.83 -7.01
N GLN A 876 14.81 2.85 -6.74
CA GLN A 876 15.53 4.06 -6.37
C GLN A 876 16.02 4.89 -7.58
N ILE A 877 15.80 4.42 -8.81
CA ILE A 877 16.11 5.18 -10.03
C ILE A 877 15.14 6.38 -10.14
N PRO A 878 15.64 7.61 -10.42
CA PRO A 878 14.80 8.80 -10.44
C PRO A 878 13.57 8.76 -11.37
N VAL A 879 12.49 9.40 -10.93
CA VAL A 879 11.19 9.44 -11.63
C VAL A 879 11.27 10.07 -13.03
N ILE A 880 12.25 10.94 -13.28
CA ILE A 880 12.51 11.51 -14.62
C ILE A 880 12.91 10.45 -15.65
N LEU A 881 13.43 9.29 -15.20
CA LEU A 881 13.72 8.14 -16.05
C LEU A 881 12.64 7.06 -15.93
N LEU A 882 12.27 6.67 -14.70
CA LEU A 882 11.35 5.56 -14.45
C LEU A 882 10.19 5.99 -13.55
N ASN A 883 8.99 6.10 -14.11
CA ASN A 883 7.78 6.40 -13.38
C ASN A 883 7.22 5.16 -12.67
N HIS A 884 7.73 4.86 -11.48
CA HIS A 884 7.34 3.69 -10.68
C HIS A 884 5.85 3.65 -10.26
N GLN A 885 5.07 4.70 -10.55
CA GLN A 885 3.61 4.70 -10.36
C GLN A 885 2.86 4.03 -11.52
N LEU A 886 3.44 4.00 -12.73
CA LEU A 886 2.83 3.41 -13.93
C LEU A 886 3.30 1.96 -14.19
N GLY A 887 4.30 1.47 -13.46
CA GLY A 887 4.77 0.10 -13.55
C GLY A 887 6.00 -0.20 -12.69
N SER A 888 6.31 -1.49 -12.50
CA SER A 888 7.50 -1.95 -11.78
C SER A 888 8.50 -2.63 -12.72
N PHE A 889 9.80 -2.47 -12.46
CA PHE A 889 10.84 -3.12 -13.29
C PHE A 889 10.77 -4.65 -13.17
N LEU A 890 10.50 -5.15 -11.96
CA LEU A 890 10.15 -6.54 -11.72
C LEU A 890 8.61 -6.69 -11.84
N ARG A 891 8.16 -7.04 -13.05
CA ARG A 891 6.73 -7.20 -13.42
C ARG A 891 6.16 -8.57 -13.01
N LYS A 892 6.26 -9.59 -13.88
CA LYS A 892 5.79 -10.96 -13.63
C LYS A 892 6.90 -11.98 -13.35
N GLY A 893 8.05 -11.90 -14.04
CA GLY A 893 9.16 -12.85 -13.85
C GLY A 893 8.89 -14.28 -14.34
N THR A 894 8.19 -14.44 -15.47
CA THR A 894 7.72 -15.74 -16.00
C THR A 894 7.98 -15.85 -17.51
N VAL A 895 7.75 -17.04 -18.09
CA VAL A 895 7.84 -17.38 -19.52
C VAL A 895 6.43 -17.56 -20.09
N GLY A 896 6.22 -17.29 -21.37
CA GLY A 896 4.95 -17.56 -22.07
C GLY A 896 3.83 -16.53 -21.87
N ASP A 897 4.10 -15.43 -21.15
CA ASP A 897 3.13 -14.35 -20.92
C ASP A 897 2.66 -13.69 -22.22
N TRP A 898 3.44 -13.81 -23.30
CA TRP A 898 3.08 -13.38 -24.66
C TRP A 898 1.73 -13.92 -25.16
N LYS A 899 1.32 -15.12 -24.72
CA LYS A 899 0.01 -15.70 -25.08
C LYS A 899 -1.18 -14.86 -24.60
N ASN A 900 -0.98 -14.02 -23.57
CA ASN A 900 -2.02 -13.11 -23.06
C ASN A 900 -2.11 -11.78 -23.84
N TYR A 901 -1.33 -11.59 -24.93
CA TYR A 901 -1.26 -10.32 -25.68
C TYR A 901 -1.29 -10.49 -27.20
N PHE A 902 -0.68 -11.55 -27.73
CA PHE A 902 -0.62 -11.79 -29.17
C PHE A 902 -1.99 -12.30 -29.68
N THR A 903 -2.57 -11.61 -30.66
CA THR A 903 -3.62 -12.21 -31.49
C THR A 903 -3.05 -13.38 -32.31
N VAL A 904 -3.91 -14.31 -32.75
CA VAL A 904 -3.50 -15.44 -33.60
C VAL A 904 -2.76 -14.96 -34.86
N ALA A 905 -3.28 -13.93 -35.53
CA ALA A 905 -2.66 -13.35 -36.73
C ALA A 905 -1.28 -12.70 -36.46
N GLN A 906 -1.12 -12.02 -35.31
CA GLN A 906 0.20 -11.52 -34.87
C GLN A 906 1.16 -12.66 -34.56
N ASN A 907 0.70 -13.72 -33.89
CA ASN A 907 1.51 -14.89 -33.59
C ASN A 907 2.00 -15.56 -34.88
N GLU A 908 1.12 -15.90 -35.81
CA GLU A 908 1.51 -16.53 -37.07
C GLU A 908 2.46 -15.64 -37.88
N ARG A 909 2.22 -14.32 -37.95
CA ARG A 909 3.12 -13.40 -38.65
C ARG A 909 4.47 -13.33 -37.96
N PHE A 910 4.49 -13.33 -36.62
CA PHE A 910 5.72 -13.40 -35.85
C PHE A 910 6.49 -14.69 -36.17
N ASP A 911 5.82 -15.84 -36.14
CA ASP A 911 6.44 -17.15 -36.35
C ASP A 911 6.97 -17.31 -37.78
N ARG A 912 6.24 -16.84 -38.80
CA ARG A 912 6.75 -16.78 -40.19
C ARG A 912 8.02 -15.93 -40.31
N VAL A 913 8.05 -14.75 -39.68
CA VAL A 913 9.24 -13.87 -39.67
C VAL A 913 10.38 -14.47 -38.84
N TYR A 914 10.08 -15.14 -37.73
CA TYR A 914 11.06 -15.81 -36.90
C TYR A 914 11.73 -16.95 -37.66
N GLN A 915 10.95 -17.84 -38.28
CA GLN A 915 11.46 -18.91 -39.14
C GLN A 915 12.31 -18.34 -40.28
N GLN A 916 11.81 -17.34 -41.02
CA GLN A 916 12.54 -16.71 -42.12
C GLN A 916 13.87 -16.09 -41.68
N LYS A 917 13.91 -15.40 -40.53
CA LYS A 917 15.12 -14.71 -40.05
C LYS A 917 16.10 -15.63 -39.30
N MET A 918 15.63 -16.61 -38.54
CA MET A 918 16.44 -17.40 -37.61
C MET A 918 16.77 -18.82 -38.08
N LYS A 919 16.27 -19.28 -39.23
CA LYS A 919 16.53 -20.64 -39.78
C LYS A 919 18.00 -21.07 -39.81
N ASP A 920 18.93 -20.12 -40.01
CA ASP A 920 20.38 -20.40 -40.13
C ASP A 920 21.12 -20.23 -38.78
N VAL A 921 20.39 -20.04 -37.68
CA VAL A 921 20.92 -19.76 -36.34
C VAL A 921 20.54 -20.92 -35.41
N PRO A 922 21.49 -21.75 -34.94
CA PRO A 922 21.21 -22.90 -34.07
C PRO A 922 20.93 -22.45 -32.63
N LEU A 923 19.78 -21.79 -32.42
CA LEU A 923 19.28 -21.32 -31.15
C LEU A 923 17.84 -21.77 -30.93
N SER A 924 17.66 -22.67 -29.97
CA SER A 924 16.37 -22.98 -29.37
C SER A 924 15.98 -21.94 -28.31
N PHE A 925 14.68 -21.79 -28.12
CA PHE A 925 14.07 -21.06 -27.01
C PHE A 925 12.89 -21.88 -26.50
N ILE A 926 12.61 -21.77 -25.21
CA ILE A 926 11.40 -22.28 -24.58
C ILE A 926 10.33 -21.18 -24.74
N TRP A 927 9.13 -21.54 -25.17
CA TRP A 927 8.08 -20.60 -25.56
C TRP A 927 6.92 -20.56 -24.56
N ASP A 928 6.72 -21.63 -23.80
CA ASP A 928 5.71 -21.77 -22.76
C ASP A 928 6.31 -22.32 -21.46
N MET A 929 5.61 -22.13 -20.34
CA MET A 929 5.94 -22.80 -19.08
C MET A 929 5.81 -24.34 -19.19
N ASN A 930 4.92 -24.83 -20.05
CA ASN A 930 4.74 -26.28 -20.27
C ASN A 930 5.97 -26.93 -20.92
N ASP A 931 6.70 -26.22 -21.79
CA ASP A 931 7.96 -26.72 -22.36
C ASP A 931 9.13 -26.71 -21.33
N LEU A 932 8.96 -26.11 -20.14
CA LEU A 932 9.89 -26.28 -19.02
C LEU A 932 9.70 -27.64 -18.32
N ILE A 933 8.46 -28.17 -18.32
CA ILE A 933 8.05 -29.37 -17.56
C ILE A 933 8.33 -30.65 -18.36
N THR A 934 8.39 -30.56 -19.69
CA THR A 934 8.85 -31.65 -20.54
C THR A 934 10.38 -31.80 -20.37
N PRO A 935 10.91 -33.03 -20.19
CA PRO A 935 12.34 -33.25 -19.90
C PRO A 935 13.25 -32.82 -21.06
#